data_AF-A0A819QTH3-F1
#
_entry.id   AF-A0A819QTH3-F1
#
_cell.length_a   1.000
_cell.length_b   1.000
_cell.length_c   1.000
_cell.angle_alpha   90.00
_cell.angle_beta   90.00
_cell.angle_gamma   90.00
#
_symmetry.space_group_name_H-M   'P 1'
#
loop_
_entity.id
_entity.type
_entity.pdbx_description
1 polymer ?
#
loop_
_entity_poly.entity_id
_entity_poly.type
_entity_poly.pdbx_seq_one_letter_code
_entity_poly.pdbx_strand_id
1 'polypeptide(L)'
;MAQQIMSVINDIPQLHGVYMLNDIKILDEEWTKKYQKIKSIHTSTEDLYQRLQFDIKQYHRDSISMSFITANEITLAYDLNRLDPAFMYTQLFKDILLDMEYGKQAIKRFTAYCRNNNSVSLINTDRFEKEYHDQLAIWWYTFPSNIFSMLNYGLRALDADIIITMGFFLRDIHEQIQQLYEQQFIAYGGKSFVVYRGQGLMKTDFEKLQKTKGGLISFNNFLSTSKDKEVSIGYARIASTEPDKVGILFIMSIDPCIKSAPFASIKDMSFFEEEDEILFSMHTVFRVTAIKQTDNESQLHQVELQLTSDDDQQLRLLTDQIRQEVNHHTGYSRLGSLLLKIGQFNKAEELFKVLIEQTSDEDTKAVYYHDLGYVKYHQGAYEEAISYYEQKPLPSNHPSLANSYNDMGIVYIKMGEHSRALAFYEKALEILHQTLPSNHPLLASSYNNIGNVYDEMGEYPKGLSFYEKSLEIQKNTLPPNHPSVATSYNNIGLVYVKMGEYSKALSFYEKALEIREKTLPSDHPDFGQSYNNIGLVYVKMGEYSKALSFYEKALESWPKTLPSNHPDLATSYNNIGTVYNEMEEYSKALSFYEKSLEIYQKTLSSNHPLVASSYNNIGTVYDNMKEYSKALSFYEKAFEILQQTLPSNHPLVASSYSNIGLVYIKLGENSKALSYHERALEIREKALPLNHRDLASSYGNIGIVYALTEEYSRALSFYEKAVQIYQKTLPSNHPLLASSYSNIGWVYRNIKDYSKALSYFERALNIYQNTLPPTHPDIEEVKESIGIVKEEILKE
;
A
#
# COMPACT_ATOMS: atom_id res chain seq x y z
N MET A 1 16.93 28.32 -17.50
CA MET A 1 16.23 27.04 -17.75
C MET A 1 16.92 25.89 -17.00
N ALA A 2 18.17 25.54 -17.31
CA ALA A 2 18.85 24.43 -16.64
C ALA A 2 19.01 24.62 -15.12
N GLN A 3 19.34 25.82 -14.60
CA GLN A 3 19.35 26.09 -13.14
C GLN A 3 17.98 25.90 -12.44
N GLN A 4 16.88 26.23 -13.11
CA GLN A 4 15.52 26.04 -12.55
C GLN A 4 15.12 24.57 -12.57
N ILE A 5 15.56 23.82 -13.59
CA ILE A 5 15.39 22.37 -13.64
C ILE A 5 16.24 21.72 -12.54
N MET A 6 17.47 22.17 -12.31
CA MET A 6 18.36 21.61 -11.29
C MET A 6 17.87 21.82 -9.86
N SER A 7 17.26 22.96 -9.54
CA SER A 7 16.65 23.15 -8.22
C SER A 7 15.50 22.18 -7.99
N VAL A 8 14.65 21.94 -9.00
CA VAL A 8 13.53 21.00 -8.90
C VAL A 8 14.04 19.56 -8.78
N ILE A 9 15.02 19.18 -9.59
CA ILE A 9 15.61 17.83 -9.62
C ILE A 9 16.34 17.51 -8.30
N ASN A 10 17.02 18.49 -7.70
CA ASN A 10 17.73 18.29 -6.43
C ASN A 10 16.79 17.98 -5.26
N ASP A 11 15.51 18.32 -5.38
CA ASP A 11 14.52 18.10 -4.32
C ASP A 11 13.72 16.78 -4.48
N ILE A 12 13.93 16.02 -5.57
CA ILE A 12 13.23 14.74 -5.84
C ILE A 12 13.82 13.61 -4.97
N PRO A 13 13.13 13.08 -3.95
CA PRO A 13 13.70 12.12 -3.00
C PRO A 13 14.12 10.79 -3.62
N GLN A 14 13.43 10.34 -4.68
CA GLN A 14 13.69 9.08 -5.38
C GLN A 14 14.94 9.15 -6.28
N LEU A 15 15.47 10.35 -6.49
CA LEU A 15 16.60 10.59 -7.38
C LEU A 15 17.90 10.54 -6.58
N HIS A 16 18.63 9.43 -6.73
CA HIS A 16 19.85 9.16 -5.96
C HIS A 16 21.10 9.82 -6.59
N GLY A 17 21.02 10.21 -7.87
CA GLY A 17 22.11 10.86 -8.59
C GLY A 17 21.68 11.35 -9.97
N VAL A 18 22.23 12.49 -10.37
CA VAL A 18 22.08 13.11 -11.69
C VAL A 18 23.43 13.13 -12.35
N TYR A 19 23.48 12.60 -13.57
CA TYR A 19 24.66 12.61 -14.40
C TYR A 19 24.34 13.45 -15.64
N MET A 20 25.11 14.49 -15.86
CA MET A 20 24.83 15.43 -16.95
C MET A 20 25.83 15.25 -18.08
N LEU A 21 25.34 15.32 -19.32
CA LEU A 21 26.16 15.50 -20.50
C LEU A 21 26.13 16.99 -20.87
N ASN A 22 27.27 17.67 -20.84
CA ASN A 22 27.37 19.09 -21.15
C ASN A 22 28.72 19.43 -21.80
N ASP A 23 28.70 20.26 -22.85
CA ASP A 23 29.88 20.58 -23.67
C ASP A 23 30.82 21.62 -23.02
N ILE A 24 30.43 22.20 -21.88
CA ILE A 24 31.13 23.33 -21.23
C ILE A 24 31.68 22.91 -19.86
N LYS A 25 33.00 22.66 -19.77
CA LYS A 25 33.73 22.25 -18.55
C LYS A 25 33.61 23.23 -17.36
N ILE A 26 33.38 24.52 -17.61
CA ILE A 26 33.46 25.57 -16.58
C ILE A 26 32.28 25.49 -15.57
N LEU A 27 31.17 24.84 -15.93
CA LEU A 27 29.99 24.69 -15.07
C LEU A 27 30.08 23.51 -14.08
N ASP A 28 31.12 22.69 -14.18
CA ASP A 28 31.25 21.42 -13.44
C ASP A 28 31.38 21.65 -11.93
N GLU A 29 32.30 22.53 -11.51
CA GLU A 29 32.57 22.77 -10.09
C GLU A 29 31.50 23.58 -9.35
N GLU A 30 30.87 24.55 -10.02
CA GLU A 30 29.85 25.40 -9.37
C GLU A 30 28.57 24.62 -9.09
N TRP A 31 28.20 23.68 -9.96
CA TRP A 31 26.92 22.97 -9.87
C TRP A 31 27.02 21.74 -8.98
N THR A 32 28.10 20.97 -9.06
CA THR A 32 28.35 19.86 -8.15
C THR A 32 28.48 20.32 -6.69
N LYS A 33 29.02 21.52 -6.44
CA LYS A 33 29.04 22.13 -5.10
C LYS A 33 27.67 22.66 -4.64
N LYS A 34 26.84 23.13 -5.57
CA LYS A 34 25.54 23.76 -5.25
C LYS A 34 24.38 22.77 -5.14
N TYR A 35 24.42 21.66 -5.89
CA TYR A 35 23.35 20.66 -5.96
C TYR A 35 23.89 19.27 -5.65
N GLN A 36 23.64 18.79 -4.43
CA GLN A 36 24.21 17.55 -3.89
C GLN A 36 23.84 16.28 -4.68
N LYS A 37 22.74 16.31 -5.44
CA LYS A 37 22.34 15.18 -6.28
C LYS A 37 23.06 15.11 -7.63
N ILE A 38 23.80 16.14 -8.04
CA ILE A 38 24.66 16.03 -9.23
C ILE A 38 25.89 15.22 -8.84
N LYS A 39 26.00 14.01 -9.39
CA LYS A 39 27.12 13.12 -9.10
C LYS A 39 28.33 13.44 -9.98
N SER A 40 28.11 13.84 -11.22
CA SER A 40 29.16 14.28 -12.14
C SER A 40 28.59 14.91 -13.41
N ILE A 41 29.41 15.76 -14.05
CA ILE A 41 29.12 16.36 -15.35
C ILE A 41 30.20 15.88 -16.34
N HIS A 42 29.75 15.40 -17.49
CA HIS A 42 30.60 14.76 -18.49
C HIS A 42 30.53 15.52 -19.81
N THR A 43 31.67 15.62 -20.49
CA THR A 43 31.76 16.27 -21.81
C THR A 43 31.65 15.28 -22.98
N SER A 44 31.55 13.99 -22.71
CA SER A 44 31.35 12.97 -23.73
C SER A 44 30.41 11.88 -23.22
N THR A 45 29.67 11.30 -24.17
CA THR A 45 28.76 10.18 -23.91
C THR A 45 29.51 8.96 -23.39
N GLU A 46 30.75 8.75 -23.84
CA GLU A 46 31.59 7.63 -23.39
C GLU A 46 31.96 7.77 -21.92
N ASP A 47 32.42 8.95 -21.48
CA ASP A 47 32.81 9.18 -20.08
C ASP A 47 31.60 9.11 -19.13
N LEU A 48 30.47 9.68 -19.57
CA LEU A 48 29.19 9.53 -18.89
C LEU A 48 28.79 8.07 -18.75
N TYR A 49 28.91 7.30 -19.84
CA TYR A 49 28.58 5.89 -19.85
C TYR A 49 29.48 5.08 -18.94
N GLN A 50 30.80 5.33 -18.95
CA GLN A 50 31.74 4.68 -18.04
C GLN A 50 31.44 5.01 -16.58
N ARG A 51 31.08 6.27 -16.28
CA ARG A 51 30.71 6.69 -14.92
C ARG A 51 29.39 6.07 -14.47
N LEU A 52 28.38 6.07 -15.32
CA LEU A 52 27.10 5.39 -15.05
C LEU A 52 27.33 3.90 -14.83
N GLN A 53 28.14 3.24 -15.66
CA GLN A 53 28.50 1.84 -15.44
C GLN A 53 29.24 1.65 -14.12
N PHE A 54 30.15 2.55 -13.75
CA PHE A 54 30.86 2.49 -12.48
C PHE A 54 29.89 2.63 -11.30
N ASP A 55 29.02 3.65 -11.30
CA ASP A 55 28.10 3.91 -10.19
C ASP A 55 26.98 2.89 -10.12
N ILE A 56 26.52 2.33 -11.25
CA ILE A 56 25.61 1.18 -11.28
C ILE A 56 26.31 -0.05 -10.71
N LYS A 57 27.56 -0.32 -11.09
CA LYS A 57 28.37 -1.43 -10.53
C LYS A 57 28.59 -1.25 -9.02
N GLN A 58 28.84 -0.03 -8.53
CA GLN A 58 28.95 0.26 -7.10
C GLN A 58 27.61 0.11 -6.38
N TYR A 59 26.52 0.63 -6.95
CA TYR A 59 25.17 0.46 -6.41
C TYR A 59 24.78 -1.01 -6.26
N HIS A 60 25.16 -1.86 -7.22
CA HIS A 60 24.94 -3.31 -7.15
C HIS A 60 25.90 -4.05 -6.20
N ARG A 61 27.07 -3.50 -5.89
CA ARG A 61 28.07 -4.11 -4.98
C ARG A 61 27.87 -3.72 -3.50
N ASP A 62 27.45 -2.48 -3.24
CA ASP A 62 27.47 -1.90 -1.89
C ASP A 62 26.12 -1.96 -1.14
N SER A 63 25.01 -2.21 -1.82
CA SER A 63 23.69 -2.21 -1.19
C SER A 63 23.21 -3.62 -0.86
N ILE A 64 23.60 -4.10 0.32
CA ILE A 64 23.00 -5.31 0.89
C ILE A 64 21.73 -4.93 1.63
N SER A 65 20.63 -5.63 1.32
CA SER A 65 19.43 -5.58 2.15
C SER A 65 19.74 -6.22 3.50
N MET A 66 19.67 -5.42 4.56
CA MET A 66 19.81 -5.86 5.94
C MET A 66 18.55 -5.55 6.68
N SER A 67 18.07 -6.50 7.47
CA SER A 67 16.95 -6.31 8.36
C SER A 67 17.43 -6.36 9.81
N PHE A 68 16.84 -5.50 10.65
CA PHE A 68 17.24 -5.34 12.04
C PHE A 68 16.04 -5.64 12.95
N ILE A 69 16.28 -6.38 14.03
CA ILE A 69 15.28 -6.61 15.08
C ILE A 69 15.91 -6.28 16.42
N THR A 70 15.34 -5.32 17.13
CA THR A 70 15.79 -4.90 18.46
C THR A 70 15.43 -5.92 19.54
N ALA A 71 16.16 -5.89 20.66
CA ALA A 71 15.90 -6.80 21.78
C ALA A 71 14.46 -6.67 22.36
N ASN A 72 13.86 -5.49 22.26
CA ASN A 72 12.51 -5.24 22.77
C ASN A 72 11.42 -5.83 21.85
N GLU A 73 11.57 -5.71 20.53
CA GLU A 73 10.64 -6.29 19.54
C GLU A 73 10.55 -7.81 19.70
N ILE A 74 11.68 -8.43 19.97
CA ILE A 74 11.79 -9.87 20.22
C ILE A 74 10.97 -10.33 21.44
N THR A 75 10.95 -9.54 22.53
CA THR A 75 10.20 -9.91 23.75
C THR A 75 8.68 -9.81 23.57
N LEU A 76 8.22 -9.15 22.50
CA LEU A 76 6.81 -8.92 22.17
C LEU A 76 6.30 -9.85 21.07
N ALA A 77 6.97 -10.99 20.84
CA ALA A 77 6.84 -11.91 19.71
C ALA A 77 5.40 -12.27 19.27
N TYR A 78 4.34 -11.98 20.01
CA TYR A 78 2.96 -12.31 19.62
C TYR A 78 2.36 -11.46 18.49
N ASP A 79 3.02 -10.40 18.00
CA ASP A 79 2.47 -9.53 16.95
C ASP A 79 3.45 -9.34 15.77
N LEU A 80 3.30 -10.19 14.74
CA LEU A 80 4.11 -10.19 13.51
C LEU A 80 4.04 -8.87 12.73
N ASN A 81 2.99 -8.07 12.95
CA ASN A 81 2.84 -6.77 12.30
C ASN A 81 3.92 -5.76 12.76
N ARG A 82 4.58 -6.00 13.90
CA ARG A 82 5.62 -5.10 14.44
C ARG A 82 7.02 -5.35 13.84
N LEU A 83 7.19 -6.38 13.01
CA LEU A 83 8.47 -6.74 12.42
C LEU A 83 8.63 -6.12 11.03
N ASP A 84 9.86 -5.78 10.68
CA ASP A 84 10.21 -5.47 9.29
C ASP A 84 9.81 -6.66 8.39
N PRO A 85 8.86 -6.49 7.45
CA PRO A 85 8.41 -7.59 6.60
C PRO A 85 9.55 -8.22 5.79
N ALA A 86 10.60 -7.46 5.46
CA ALA A 86 11.76 -7.98 4.73
C ALA A 86 12.53 -9.05 5.53
N PHE A 87 12.53 -8.96 6.87
CA PHE A 87 13.10 -10.00 7.73
C PHE A 87 12.32 -11.31 7.56
N MET A 88 11.00 -11.25 7.46
CA MET A 88 10.14 -12.42 7.37
C MET A 88 10.14 -13.03 5.96
N TYR A 89 9.99 -12.20 4.93
CA TYR A 89 9.83 -12.68 3.56
C TYR A 89 11.07 -13.38 3.02
N THR A 90 12.26 -12.93 3.37
CA THR A 90 13.51 -13.52 2.85
C THR A 90 13.78 -14.90 3.43
N GLN A 91 13.47 -15.09 4.72
CA GLN A 91 13.49 -16.41 5.36
C GLN A 91 12.43 -17.33 4.76
N LEU A 92 11.21 -16.83 4.53
CA LEU A 92 10.16 -17.60 3.89
C LEU A 92 10.52 -17.98 2.45
N PHE A 93 11.06 -17.05 1.67
CA PHE A 93 11.54 -17.34 0.32
C PHE A 93 12.61 -18.42 0.34
N LYS A 94 13.60 -18.34 1.25
CA LYS A 94 14.59 -19.40 1.42
C LYS A 94 13.92 -20.75 1.69
N ASP A 95 13.11 -20.85 2.75
CA ASP A 95 12.47 -22.10 3.15
C ASP A 95 11.60 -22.66 2.00
N ILE A 96 10.82 -21.82 1.34
CA ILE A 96 9.93 -22.21 0.24
C ILE A 96 10.71 -22.68 -0.99
N LEU A 97 11.73 -21.93 -1.43
CA LEU A 97 12.50 -22.26 -2.64
C LEU A 97 13.35 -23.53 -2.45
N LEU A 98 13.82 -23.78 -1.23
CA LEU A 98 14.53 -25.02 -0.91
C LEU A 98 13.60 -26.25 -0.94
N ASP A 99 12.33 -26.08 -0.52
CA ASP A 99 11.32 -27.13 -0.59
C ASP A 99 10.78 -27.38 -2.01
N MET A 100 11.10 -26.51 -2.98
CA MET A 100 10.61 -26.61 -4.35
C MET A 100 11.45 -27.55 -5.22
N GLU A 101 10.77 -28.32 -6.07
CA GLU A 101 11.40 -29.11 -7.12
C GLU A 101 11.50 -28.30 -8.43
N TYR A 102 12.73 -28.16 -8.94
CA TYR A 102 12.99 -27.52 -10.24
C TYR A 102 13.25 -28.56 -11.32
N GLY A 103 12.42 -28.54 -12.37
CA GLY A 103 12.59 -29.38 -13.55
C GLY A 103 13.72 -28.89 -14.47
N LYS A 104 14.18 -29.77 -15.38
CA LYS A 104 15.24 -29.48 -16.38
C LYS A 104 14.96 -28.28 -17.30
N GLN A 105 13.71 -27.79 -17.35
CA GLN A 105 13.33 -26.62 -18.13
C GLN A 105 13.56 -25.28 -17.39
N ALA A 106 13.87 -25.29 -16.09
CA ALA A 106 14.06 -24.07 -15.30
C ALA A 106 15.17 -23.17 -15.88
N ILE A 107 16.30 -23.77 -16.26
CA ILE A 107 17.42 -23.06 -16.91
C ILE A 107 16.97 -22.38 -18.22
N LYS A 108 16.17 -23.07 -19.04
CA LYS A 108 15.64 -22.51 -20.30
C LYS A 108 14.66 -21.36 -20.07
N ARG A 109 13.82 -21.46 -19.05
CA ARG A 109 12.91 -20.36 -18.66
C ARG A 109 13.71 -19.14 -18.20
N PHE A 110 14.74 -19.37 -17.39
CA PHE A 110 15.66 -18.33 -16.95
C PHE A 110 16.40 -17.65 -18.11
N THR A 111 16.98 -18.42 -19.03
CA THR A 111 17.70 -17.83 -20.16
C THR A 111 16.76 -17.09 -21.12
N ALA A 112 15.52 -17.56 -21.30
CA ALA A 112 14.48 -16.83 -22.02
C ALA A 112 14.11 -15.51 -21.33
N TYR A 113 13.95 -15.50 -20.01
CA TYR A 113 13.73 -14.28 -19.23
C TYR A 113 14.88 -13.27 -19.42
N CYS A 114 16.13 -13.72 -19.33
CA CYS A 114 17.30 -12.86 -19.57
C CYS A 114 17.30 -12.26 -20.98
N ARG A 115 16.94 -13.04 -22.01
CA ARG A 115 16.88 -12.57 -23.41
C ARG A 115 15.80 -11.50 -23.63
N ASN A 116 14.68 -11.59 -22.93
CA ASN A 116 13.58 -10.62 -23.05
C ASN A 116 13.87 -9.30 -22.33
N ASN A 117 14.65 -9.34 -21.23
CA ASN A 117 14.85 -8.19 -20.35
C ASN A 117 16.23 -7.52 -20.46
N ASN A 118 17.21 -8.10 -21.17
CA ASN A 118 18.58 -7.57 -21.24
C ASN A 118 19.18 -7.70 -22.65
N SER A 119 19.41 -6.57 -23.34
CA SER A 119 19.96 -6.55 -24.70
C SER A 119 21.50 -6.65 -24.79
N VAL A 120 22.24 -6.54 -23.67
CA VAL A 120 23.70 -6.31 -23.71
C VAL A 120 24.56 -7.53 -23.27
N SER A 121 23.99 -8.67 -22.84
CA SER A 121 24.79 -9.86 -22.46
C SER A 121 24.21 -11.20 -22.92
N LEU A 122 23.84 -11.29 -24.19
CA LEU A 122 23.39 -12.56 -24.80
C LEU A 122 24.47 -13.65 -24.76
N ILE A 123 25.76 -13.29 -24.89
CA ILE A 123 26.89 -14.25 -24.92
C ILE A 123 27.01 -15.03 -23.61
N ASN A 124 26.92 -14.35 -22.46
CA ASN A 124 27.01 -15.02 -21.16
C ASN A 124 25.75 -15.84 -20.86
N THR A 125 24.59 -15.40 -21.36
CA THR A 125 23.31 -16.13 -21.21
C THR A 125 23.32 -17.43 -22.00
N ASP A 126 23.80 -17.42 -23.25
CA ASP A 126 23.90 -18.62 -24.09
C ASP A 126 24.96 -19.60 -23.57
N ARG A 127 26.06 -19.07 -23.03
CA ARG A 127 27.09 -19.88 -22.37
C ARG A 127 26.55 -20.54 -21.11
N PHE A 128 25.84 -19.78 -20.26
CA PHE A 128 25.19 -20.30 -19.07
C PHE A 128 24.20 -21.42 -19.44
N GLU A 129 23.33 -21.24 -20.45
CA GLU A 129 22.38 -22.29 -20.85
C GLU A 129 23.05 -23.62 -21.23
N LYS A 130 24.23 -23.56 -21.86
CA LYS A 130 24.95 -24.74 -22.36
C LYS A 130 25.84 -25.40 -21.31
N GLU A 131 26.57 -24.58 -20.56
CA GLU A 131 27.67 -25.00 -19.69
C GLU A 131 27.29 -24.97 -18.19
N TYR A 132 26.03 -24.65 -17.84
CA TYR A 132 25.62 -24.51 -16.43
C TYR A 132 26.00 -25.74 -15.58
N HIS A 133 25.73 -26.94 -16.10
CA HIS A 133 26.00 -28.20 -15.41
C HIS A 133 27.46 -28.67 -15.50
N ASP A 134 28.29 -28.02 -16.33
CA ASP A 134 29.72 -28.36 -16.46
C ASP A 134 30.57 -27.69 -15.37
N GLN A 135 29.98 -26.76 -14.61
CA GLN A 135 30.62 -25.99 -13.55
C GLN A 135 29.77 -25.98 -12.28
N LEU A 136 30.37 -25.58 -11.17
CA LEU A 136 29.67 -25.39 -9.89
C LEU A 136 28.80 -24.12 -9.94
N ALA A 137 27.71 -24.10 -9.18
CA ALA A 137 26.79 -22.96 -9.13
C ALA A 137 27.47 -21.76 -8.46
N ILE A 138 28.31 -22.02 -7.44
CA ILE A 138 29.18 -21.01 -6.81
C ILE A 138 30.16 -20.39 -7.80
N TRP A 139 30.67 -21.18 -8.76
CA TRP A 139 31.54 -20.65 -9.82
C TRP A 139 30.76 -19.67 -10.70
N TRP A 140 29.55 -20.02 -11.11
CA TRP A 140 28.67 -19.11 -11.86
C TRP A 140 28.23 -17.88 -11.07
N TYR A 141 28.08 -18.01 -9.75
CA TYR A 141 27.74 -16.91 -8.86
C TYR A 141 28.87 -15.88 -8.78
N THR A 142 30.12 -16.32 -8.81
CA THR A 142 31.30 -15.45 -8.77
C THR A 142 31.82 -15.07 -10.15
N PHE A 143 31.37 -15.76 -11.21
CA PHE A 143 31.72 -15.46 -12.59
C PHE A 143 31.29 -14.04 -12.99
N PRO A 144 32.16 -13.23 -13.64
CA PRO A 144 31.90 -11.84 -14.03
C PRO A 144 30.77 -11.70 -15.07
N SER A 145 29.53 -11.85 -14.59
CA SER A 145 28.31 -11.82 -15.37
C SER A 145 27.22 -11.03 -14.63
N ASN A 146 26.08 -10.83 -15.29
CA ASN A 146 24.93 -10.17 -14.68
C ASN A 146 24.14 -11.09 -13.73
N ILE A 147 24.52 -12.37 -13.60
CA ILE A 147 23.80 -13.34 -12.75
C ILE A 147 23.88 -12.92 -11.28
N PHE A 148 25.09 -12.60 -10.81
CA PHE A 148 25.32 -12.10 -9.45
C PHE A 148 24.48 -10.85 -9.15
N SER A 149 24.54 -9.85 -10.05
CA SER A 149 23.87 -8.57 -9.84
C SER A 149 22.35 -8.70 -9.91
N MET A 150 21.83 -9.52 -10.83
CA MET A 150 20.40 -9.79 -10.96
C MET A 150 19.87 -10.53 -9.74
N LEU A 151 20.56 -11.57 -9.28
CA LEU A 151 20.15 -12.32 -8.10
C LEU A 151 20.11 -11.45 -6.84
N ASN A 152 21.19 -10.72 -6.59
CA ASN A 152 21.25 -9.83 -5.42
C ASN A 152 20.24 -8.69 -5.54
N TYR A 153 19.98 -8.16 -6.73
CA TYR A 153 18.90 -7.19 -6.95
C TYR A 153 17.54 -7.81 -6.60
N GLY A 154 17.27 -9.02 -7.08
CA GLY A 154 16.00 -9.70 -6.83
C GLY A 154 15.74 -9.92 -5.35
N LEU A 155 16.73 -10.44 -4.62
CA LEU A 155 16.66 -10.63 -3.17
C LEU A 155 16.51 -9.30 -2.42
N ARG A 156 17.23 -8.26 -2.82
CA ARG A 156 17.18 -6.93 -2.18
C ARG A 156 15.85 -6.21 -2.40
N ALA A 157 15.34 -6.24 -3.63
CA ALA A 157 14.11 -5.57 -4.02
C ALA A 157 12.86 -6.42 -3.77
N LEU A 158 13.03 -7.66 -3.30
CA LEU A 158 11.96 -8.67 -3.24
C LEU A 158 11.24 -8.82 -4.58
N ASP A 159 12.01 -8.78 -5.67
CA ASP A 159 11.51 -8.92 -7.03
C ASP A 159 11.10 -10.38 -7.26
N ALA A 160 9.80 -10.64 -7.17
CA ALA A 160 9.23 -11.97 -7.27
C ALA A 160 9.58 -12.65 -8.61
N ASP A 161 9.63 -11.90 -9.72
CA ASP A 161 9.96 -12.47 -11.03
C ASP A 161 11.39 -13.00 -11.05
N ILE A 162 12.34 -12.22 -10.55
CA ILE A 162 13.73 -12.64 -10.48
C ILE A 162 13.89 -13.80 -9.49
N ILE A 163 13.34 -13.69 -8.28
CA ILE A 163 13.47 -14.72 -7.23
C ILE A 163 12.89 -16.06 -7.71
N ILE A 164 11.70 -16.07 -8.29
CA ILE A 164 11.04 -17.29 -8.78
C ILE A 164 11.82 -17.87 -9.96
N THR A 165 12.20 -17.04 -10.92
CA THR A 165 12.92 -17.49 -12.12
C THR A 165 14.31 -18.05 -11.77
N MET A 166 14.98 -17.46 -10.78
CA MET A 166 16.30 -17.87 -10.29
C MET A 166 16.24 -18.90 -9.16
N GLY A 167 15.06 -19.38 -8.77
CA GLY A 167 14.89 -20.30 -7.64
C GLY A 167 15.75 -21.57 -7.73
N PHE A 168 15.88 -22.14 -8.94
CA PHE A 168 16.74 -23.31 -9.14
C PHE A 168 18.21 -22.99 -8.83
N PHE A 169 18.70 -21.83 -9.28
CA PHE A 169 20.07 -21.41 -9.08
C PHE A 169 20.34 -21.07 -7.61
N LEU A 170 19.36 -20.45 -6.94
CA LEU A 170 19.38 -20.21 -5.49
C LEU A 170 19.56 -21.51 -4.70
N ARG A 171 18.74 -22.51 -5.01
CA ARG A 171 18.80 -23.83 -4.38
C ARG A 171 20.14 -24.51 -4.65
N ASP A 172 20.60 -24.52 -5.89
CA ASP A 172 21.87 -25.16 -6.26
C ASP A 172 23.08 -24.50 -5.55
N ILE A 173 23.10 -23.16 -5.40
CA ILE A 173 24.13 -22.49 -4.59
C ILE A 173 24.02 -22.91 -3.13
N HIS A 174 22.82 -22.88 -2.55
CA HIS A 174 22.59 -23.25 -1.16
C HIS A 174 23.07 -24.68 -0.87
N GLU A 175 22.69 -25.64 -1.71
CA GLU A 175 23.08 -27.05 -1.59
C GLU A 175 24.60 -27.23 -1.68
N GLN A 176 25.27 -26.50 -2.59
CA GLN A 176 26.73 -26.54 -2.68
C GLN A 176 27.41 -25.96 -1.44
N ILE A 177 26.90 -24.84 -0.92
CA ILE A 177 27.40 -24.27 0.35
C ILE A 177 27.21 -25.28 1.49
N GLN A 178 26.05 -25.93 1.58
CA GLN A 178 25.76 -26.95 2.60
C GLN A 178 26.71 -28.15 2.51
N GLN A 179 26.93 -28.69 1.30
CA GLN A 179 27.84 -29.81 1.09
C GLN A 179 29.28 -29.47 1.48
N LEU A 180 29.76 -28.29 1.09
CA LEU A 180 31.10 -27.82 1.43
C LEU A 180 31.23 -27.54 2.92
N TYR A 181 30.20 -26.95 3.54
CA TYR A 181 30.16 -26.73 4.98
C TYR A 181 30.39 -28.04 5.76
N GLU A 182 29.67 -29.10 5.37
CA GLU A 182 29.81 -30.43 5.98
C GLU A 182 31.22 -31.00 5.80
N GLN A 183 31.78 -30.86 4.59
CA GLN A 183 33.11 -31.36 4.25
C GLN A 183 34.24 -30.58 4.94
N GLN A 184 34.16 -29.25 4.96
CA GLN A 184 35.25 -28.36 5.38
C GLN A 184 35.27 -28.16 6.90
N PHE A 185 34.11 -28.14 7.57
CA PHE A 185 34.01 -27.68 8.96
C PHE A 185 33.43 -28.73 9.92
N ILE A 186 32.39 -29.48 9.52
CA ILE A 186 31.77 -30.47 10.41
C ILE A 186 32.61 -31.74 10.52
N ALA A 187 33.08 -32.29 9.40
CA ALA A 187 33.83 -33.54 9.36
C ALA A 187 35.13 -33.51 10.20
N TYR A 188 35.67 -32.31 10.47
CA TYR A 188 36.96 -32.11 11.16
C TYR A 188 36.85 -31.46 12.55
N GLY A 189 35.64 -31.30 13.10
CA GLY A 189 35.44 -30.70 14.42
C GLY A 189 35.92 -29.25 14.49
N GLY A 190 35.48 -28.43 13.52
CA GLY A 190 35.95 -27.07 13.29
C GLY A 190 36.04 -26.21 14.55
N LYS A 191 37.11 -25.41 14.65
CA LYS A 191 37.27 -24.41 15.71
C LYS A 191 36.58 -23.11 15.30
N SER A 192 36.03 -22.38 16.27
CA SER A 192 35.48 -21.05 16.03
C SER A 192 36.54 -20.11 15.43
N PHE A 193 36.11 -19.25 14.52
CA PHE A 193 36.98 -18.31 13.80
C PHE A 193 36.25 -16.98 13.56
N VAL A 194 36.98 -15.98 13.07
CA VAL A 194 36.43 -14.64 12.80
C VAL A 194 36.55 -14.34 11.31
N VAL A 195 35.49 -13.76 10.76
CA VAL A 195 35.48 -13.19 9.41
C VAL A 195 35.10 -11.72 9.45
N TYR A 196 35.46 -11.00 8.40
CA TYR A 196 35.32 -9.56 8.30
C TYR A 196 34.53 -9.19 7.06
N ARG A 197 33.78 -8.10 7.16
CA ARG A 197 33.15 -7.45 6.03
C ARG A 197 33.13 -5.95 6.24
N GLY A 198 33.64 -5.19 5.28
CA GLY A 198 33.51 -3.74 5.28
C GLY A 198 32.56 -3.26 4.20
N GLN A 199 31.74 -2.25 4.52
CA GLN A 199 30.83 -1.63 3.59
C GLN A 199 30.34 -0.26 4.08
N GLY A 200 29.66 0.47 3.20
CA GLY A 200 28.88 1.65 3.59
C GLY A 200 27.49 1.30 4.07
N LEU A 201 26.98 2.11 4.98
CA LEU A 201 25.58 2.06 5.41
C LEU A 201 24.99 3.47 5.37
N MET A 202 23.75 3.63 4.90
CA MET A 202 23.08 4.92 4.96
C MET A 202 22.93 5.37 6.42
N LYS A 203 23.04 6.67 6.69
CA LYS A 203 22.92 7.20 8.07
C LYS A 203 21.64 6.74 8.78
N THR A 204 20.52 6.69 8.06
CA THR A 204 19.22 6.21 8.57
C THR A 204 19.27 4.75 9.01
N ASP A 205 19.93 3.89 8.24
CA ASP A 205 20.06 2.47 8.58
C ASP A 205 21.09 2.25 9.69
N PHE A 206 22.11 3.11 9.76
CA PHE A 206 23.05 3.12 10.88
C PHE A 206 22.37 3.51 12.20
N GLU A 207 21.48 4.50 12.19
CA GLU A 207 20.66 4.85 13.36
C GLU A 207 19.77 3.69 13.81
N LYS A 208 19.23 2.90 12.88
CA LYS A 208 18.51 1.65 13.20
C LYS A 208 19.45 0.64 13.83
N LEU A 209 20.59 0.35 13.19
CA LEU A 209 21.61 -0.58 13.69
C LEU A 209 22.06 -0.25 15.12
N GLN A 210 22.23 1.04 15.45
CA GLN A 210 22.60 1.47 16.80
C GLN A 210 21.57 1.06 17.87
N LYS A 211 20.29 1.02 17.52
CA LYS A 211 19.20 0.57 18.41
C LYS A 211 19.09 -0.95 18.52
N THR A 212 19.75 -1.69 17.61
CA THR A 212 19.73 -3.15 17.53
C THR A 212 20.73 -3.84 18.44
N LYS A 213 21.44 -3.09 19.32
CA LYS A 213 22.38 -3.70 20.27
C LYS A 213 21.67 -4.74 21.16
N GLY A 214 22.20 -5.97 21.17
CA GLY A 214 21.58 -7.11 21.85
C GLY A 214 20.43 -7.79 21.09
N GLY A 215 20.03 -7.22 19.94
CA GLY A 215 19.05 -7.79 19.01
C GLY A 215 19.69 -8.59 17.88
N LEU A 216 18.95 -8.80 16.79
CA LEU A 216 19.31 -9.61 15.64
C LEU A 216 19.49 -8.74 14.37
N ILE A 217 20.42 -9.13 13.52
CA ILE A 217 20.61 -8.61 12.16
C ILE A 217 20.54 -9.78 11.19
N SER A 218 19.74 -9.65 10.13
CA SER A 218 19.72 -10.59 9.00
C SER A 218 20.36 -9.95 7.78
N PHE A 219 21.24 -10.69 7.12
CA PHE A 219 21.68 -10.36 5.76
C PHE A 219 20.78 -11.10 4.77
N ASN A 220 19.99 -10.34 4.02
CA ASN A 220 18.93 -10.85 3.16
C ASN A 220 19.47 -11.30 1.77
N ASN A 221 20.70 -11.82 1.73
CA ASN A 221 21.39 -12.31 0.54
C ASN A 221 22.44 -13.36 0.90
N PHE A 222 23.14 -13.91 -0.11
CA PHE A 222 24.37 -14.67 0.15
C PHE A 222 25.43 -13.69 0.62
N LEU A 223 25.89 -13.88 1.85
CA LEU A 223 26.79 -12.95 2.50
C LEU A 223 28.24 -13.37 2.22
N SER A 224 28.92 -12.58 1.40
CA SER A 224 30.35 -12.70 1.14
C SER A 224 31.16 -12.02 2.26
N THR A 225 32.20 -12.69 2.76
CA THR A 225 33.08 -12.19 3.82
C THR A 225 34.52 -12.62 3.56
N SER A 226 35.48 -11.91 4.18
CA SER A 226 36.91 -12.22 4.06
C SER A 226 37.49 -12.65 5.40
N LYS A 227 38.49 -13.54 5.38
CA LYS A 227 39.35 -13.78 6.55
C LYS A 227 40.36 -12.66 6.77
N ASP A 228 40.61 -11.83 5.76
CA ASP A 228 41.51 -10.69 5.85
C ASP A 228 40.77 -9.43 6.30
N LYS A 229 41.18 -8.93 7.48
CA LYS A 229 40.62 -7.72 8.08
C LYS A 229 40.96 -6.47 7.27
N GLU A 230 42.15 -6.37 6.70
CA GLU A 230 42.61 -5.16 6.02
C GLU A 230 41.88 -4.95 4.70
N VAL A 231 41.60 -6.04 3.96
CA VAL A 231 40.75 -6.02 2.77
C VAL A 231 39.38 -5.41 3.10
N SER A 232 38.76 -5.90 4.18
CA SER A 232 37.46 -5.40 4.64
C SER A 232 37.51 -3.94 5.08
N ILE A 233 38.54 -3.52 5.82
CA ILE A 233 38.72 -2.11 6.21
C ILE A 233 38.79 -1.20 4.98
N GLY A 234 39.46 -1.65 3.91
CA GLY A 234 39.53 -0.93 2.63
C GLY A 234 38.15 -0.57 2.09
N TYR A 235 37.24 -1.55 2.03
CA TYR A 235 35.85 -1.33 1.57
C TYR A 235 35.07 -0.39 2.49
N ALA A 236 35.19 -0.54 3.81
CA ALA A 236 34.51 0.34 4.78
C ALA A 236 34.98 1.80 4.65
N ARG A 237 36.29 2.02 4.44
CA ARG A 237 36.88 3.35 4.25
C ARG A 237 36.43 4.02 2.96
N ILE A 238 36.42 3.28 1.85
CA ILE A 238 35.93 3.81 0.56
C ILE A 238 34.51 4.36 0.74
N ALA A 239 33.65 3.61 1.40
CA ALA A 239 32.26 4.03 1.59
C ALA A 239 32.08 5.21 2.56
N SER A 240 32.98 5.40 3.52
CA SER A 240 32.95 6.56 4.43
C SER A 240 33.22 7.90 3.73
N THR A 241 33.75 7.88 2.50
CA THR A 241 33.98 9.10 1.70
C THR A 241 32.69 9.71 1.12
N GLU A 242 31.57 8.99 1.17
CA GLU A 242 30.27 9.47 0.70
C GLU A 242 29.53 10.27 1.79
N PRO A 243 28.96 11.46 1.48
CA PRO A 243 28.36 12.35 2.49
C PRO A 243 27.24 11.72 3.33
N ASP A 244 26.48 10.79 2.74
CA ASP A 244 25.26 10.22 3.32
C ASP A 244 25.44 8.80 3.87
N LYS A 245 26.67 8.27 3.80
CA LYS A 245 27.01 6.94 4.31
C LYS A 245 27.93 7.00 5.52
N VAL A 246 27.88 5.93 6.30
CA VAL A 246 28.78 5.64 7.41
C VAL A 246 29.56 4.38 7.03
N GLY A 247 30.89 4.40 7.18
CA GLY A 247 31.72 3.22 6.95
C GLY A 247 31.57 2.25 8.11
N ILE A 248 31.21 1.00 7.82
CA ILE A 248 31.02 -0.05 8.83
C ILE A 248 31.98 -1.20 8.55
N LEU A 249 32.71 -1.60 9.58
CA LEU A 249 33.46 -2.85 9.63
C LEU A 249 32.69 -3.84 10.52
N PHE A 250 32.08 -4.84 9.91
CA PHE A 250 31.52 -5.99 10.61
C PHE A 250 32.62 -6.98 10.97
N ILE A 251 32.64 -7.37 12.24
CA ILE A 251 33.55 -8.38 12.80
C ILE A 251 32.67 -9.53 13.28
N MET A 252 32.68 -10.65 12.56
CA MET A 252 31.73 -11.74 12.76
C MET A 252 32.41 -12.95 13.39
N SER A 253 31.96 -13.35 14.57
CA SER A 253 32.42 -14.55 15.26
C SER A 253 31.59 -15.75 14.81
N ILE A 254 32.26 -16.75 14.25
CA ILE A 254 31.64 -17.92 13.60
C ILE A 254 31.89 -19.16 14.45
N ASP A 255 30.81 -19.80 14.87
CA ASP A 255 30.84 -21.15 15.44
C ASP A 255 30.43 -22.17 14.37
N PRO A 256 31.37 -22.98 13.86
CA PRO A 256 31.08 -23.97 12.82
C PRO A 256 30.14 -25.09 13.29
N CYS A 257 29.83 -25.23 14.59
CA CYS A 257 28.85 -26.21 15.06
C CYS A 257 27.39 -25.82 14.79
N ILE A 258 27.13 -24.56 14.42
CA ILE A 258 25.79 -24.05 14.07
C ILE A 258 25.37 -24.55 12.68
N LYS A 259 24.62 -25.66 12.64
CA LYS A 259 24.22 -26.30 11.37
C LYS A 259 23.15 -25.55 10.59
N SER A 260 22.36 -24.70 11.25
CA SER A 260 21.23 -23.98 10.62
C SER A 260 21.66 -22.84 9.69
N ALA A 261 22.94 -22.44 9.73
CA ALA A 261 23.50 -21.36 8.92
C ALA A 261 24.76 -21.83 8.18
N PRO A 262 24.61 -22.61 7.09
CA PRO A 262 25.76 -23.14 6.36
C PRO A 262 26.56 -22.05 5.66
N PHE A 263 27.86 -22.24 5.62
CA PHE A 263 28.83 -21.38 4.96
C PHE A 263 29.98 -22.21 4.40
N ALA A 264 30.65 -21.70 3.38
CA ALA A 264 31.75 -22.40 2.72
C ALA A 264 32.92 -21.47 2.45
N SER A 265 34.13 -22.01 2.57
CA SER A 265 35.31 -21.42 1.96
C SER A 265 35.26 -21.71 0.47
N ILE A 266 35.17 -20.66 -0.35
CA ILE A 266 34.95 -20.80 -1.80
C ILE A 266 36.19 -20.49 -2.64
N LYS A 267 37.34 -20.24 -2.02
CA LYS A 267 38.62 -19.94 -2.69
C LYS A 267 38.95 -20.86 -3.86
N ASP A 268 38.81 -22.17 -3.69
CA ASP A 268 39.19 -23.16 -4.72
C ASP A 268 38.08 -23.45 -5.74
N MET A 269 36.96 -22.71 -5.67
CA MET A 269 35.76 -22.94 -6.46
C MET A 269 35.18 -21.67 -7.09
N SER A 270 35.56 -20.50 -6.58
CA SER A 270 35.16 -19.22 -7.14
C SER A 270 35.90 -18.99 -8.46
N PHE A 271 35.38 -18.06 -9.25
CA PHE A 271 36.10 -17.56 -10.42
C PHE A 271 37.38 -16.77 -10.03
N PHE A 272 37.42 -16.22 -8.81
CA PHE A 272 38.53 -15.41 -8.30
C PHE A 272 39.39 -16.24 -7.33
N GLU A 273 40.41 -16.91 -7.87
CA GLU A 273 41.25 -17.88 -7.13
C GLU A 273 42.13 -17.26 -6.03
N GLU A 274 42.29 -15.92 -6.03
CA GLU A 274 43.19 -15.21 -5.11
C GLU A 274 42.53 -14.80 -3.77
N GLU A 275 41.20 -14.81 -3.67
CA GLU A 275 40.47 -14.32 -2.49
C GLU A 275 40.14 -15.45 -1.50
N ASP A 276 40.56 -15.30 -0.23
CA ASP A 276 40.16 -16.20 0.87
C ASP A 276 38.76 -15.81 1.38
N GLU A 277 37.77 -16.10 0.54
CA GLU A 277 36.36 -15.75 0.73
C GLU A 277 35.59 -16.85 1.47
N ILE A 278 34.85 -16.44 2.50
CA ILE A 278 33.82 -17.25 3.15
C ILE A 278 32.45 -16.75 2.69
N LEU A 279 31.73 -17.60 1.99
CA LEU A 279 30.38 -17.33 1.50
C LEU A 279 29.35 -18.01 2.40
N PHE A 280 28.47 -17.22 2.98
CA PHE A 280 27.32 -17.71 3.75
C PHE A 280 26.11 -17.88 2.86
N SER A 281 25.28 -18.85 3.22
CA SER A 281 24.00 -19.06 2.56
C SER A 281 23.03 -17.89 2.80
N MET A 282 21.99 -17.80 1.97
CA MET A 282 21.00 -16.73 2.07
C MET A 282 20.28 -16.72 3.42
N HIS A 283 19.86 -15.53 3.86
CA HIS A 283 19.23 -15.27 5.16
C HIS A 283 20.08 -15.83 6.31
N THR A 284 21.25 -15.23 6.50
CA THR A 284 22.11 -15.53 7.65
C THR A 284 21.87 -14.49 8.74
N VAL A 285 21.55 -14.97 9.94
CA VAL A 285 21.21 -14.14 11.08
C VAL A 285 22.38 -14.09 12.07
N PHE A 286 22.68 -12.90 12.57
CA PHE A 286 23.67 -12.66 13.59
C PHE A 286 23.06 -11.89 14.76
N ARG A 287 23.60 -12.10 15.96
CA ARG A 287 23.31 -11.27 17.12
C ARG A 287 24.30 -10.11 17.20
N VAL A 288 23.80 -8.90 17.42
CA VAL A 288 24.64 -7.70 17.55
C VAL A 288 25.16 -7.60 18.99
N THR A 289 26.45 -7.90 19.19
CA THR A 289 27.05 -7.97 20.54
C THR A 289 27.63 -6.63 20.98
N ALA A 290 28.28 -5.90 20.08
CA ALA A 290 28.81 -4.57 20.35
C ALA A 290 28.83 -3.68 19.11
N ILE A 291 28.74 -2.37 19.35
CA ILE A 291 28.95 -1.32 18.35
C ILE A 291 29.94 -0.34 18.96
N LYS A 292 31.08 -0.14 18.30
CA LYS A 292 32.19 0.70 18.76
C LYS A 292 32.53 1.73 17.69
N GLN A 293 32.74 2.97 18.11
CA GLN A 293 33.32 3.99 17.25
C GLN A 293 34.84 3.85 17.30
N THR A 294 35.52 3.94 16.15
CA THR A 294 36.98 3.93 16.13
C THR A 294 37.54 5.30 16.50
N ASP A 295 38.47 5.34 17.45
CA ASP A 295 38.96 6.57 18.10
C ASP A 295 39.67 7.57 17.16
N ASN A 296 40.00 7.18 15.92
CA ASN A 296 40.80 7.98 14.98
C ASN A 296 40.07 8.48 13.72
N GLU A 297 38.87 7.97 13.40
CA GLU A 297 38.12 8.34 12.19
C GLU A 297 36.62 8.41 12.53
N SER A 298 36.04 9.62 12.57
CA SER A 298 34.65 9.84 13.01
C SER A 298 33.58 9.16 12.14
N GLN A 299 33.95 8.69 10.94
CA GLN A 299 33.05 8.08 9.97
C GLN A 299 33.16 6.54 9.88
N LEU A 300 34.11 5.92 10.57
CA LEU A 300 34.27 4.45 10.61
C LEU A 300 33.76 3.88 11.95
N HIS A 301 32.94 2.83 11.89
CA HIS A 301 32.42 2.14 13.06
C HIS A 301 32.65 0.64 12.95
N GLN A 302 32.94 0.01 14.09
CA GLN A 302 33.10 -1.44 14.22
C GLN A 302 31.85 -2.04 14.85
N VAL A 303 31.33 -3.09 14.23
CA VAL A 303 30.14 -3.79 14.69
C VAL A 303 30.51 -5.25 14.89
N GLU A 304 30.46 -5.69 16.15
CA GLU A 304 30.73 -7.07 16.53
C GLU A 304 29.44 -7.88 16.44
N LEU A 305 29.51 -8.97 15.69
CA LEU A 305 28.42 -9.87 15.38
C LEU A 305 28.78 -11.29 15.82
N GLN A 306 27.79 -12.02 16.32
CA GLN A 306 27.92 -13.44 16.63
C GLN A 306 26.94 -14.23 15.78
N LEU A 307 27.42 -15.25 15.06
CA LEU A 307 26.54 -16.13 14.30
C LEU A 307 25.56 -16.82 15.24
N THR A 308 24.28 -16.86 14.88
CA THR A 308 23.23 -17.45 15.71
C THR A 308 22.49 -18.57 14.97
N SER A 309 21.78 -19.41 15.73
CA SER A 309 21.04 -20.59 15.26
C SER A 309 19.62 -20.63 15.83
N ASP A 310 18.85 -21.67 15.50
CA ASP A 310 17.55 -21.97 16.13
C ASP A 310 17.64 -22.35 17.62
N ASP A 311 18.86 -22.52 18.17
CA ASP A 311 19.05 -22.68 19.62
C ASP A 311 18.85 -21.34 20.35
N ASP A 312 18.96 -20.24 19.62
CA ASP A 312 18.54 -18.94 20.09
C ASP A 312 17.02 -18.92 20.22
N GLN A 313 16.53 -18.99 21.45
CA GLN A 313 15.11 -19.05 21.78
C GLN A 313 14.31 -17.94 21.09
N GLN A 314 14.93 -16.77 20.92
CA GLN A 314 14.29 -15.60 20.31
C GLN A 314 14.12 -15.78 18.80
N LEU A 315 15.18 -16.23 18.12
CA LEU A 315 15.11 -16.53 16.70
C LEU A 315 14.16 -17.68 16.41
N ARG A 316 14.14 -18.73 17.25
CA ARG A 316 13.24 -19.88 17.05
C ARG A 316 11.77 -19.50 17.13
N LEU A 317 11.38 -18.75 18.17
CA LEU A 317 10.00 -18.29 18.33
C LEU A 317 9.55 -17.48 17.10
N LEU A 318 10.43 -16.60 16.63
CA LEU A 318 10.21 -15.77 15.46
C LEU A 318 10.03 -16.62 14.19
N THR A 319 10.96 -17.53 13.92
CA THR A 319 10.90 -18.43 12.76
C THR A 319 9.66 -19.32 12.78
N ASP A 320 9.27 -19.84 13.95
CA ASP A 320 8.07 -20.68 14.09
C ASP A 320 6.79 -19.91 13.75
N GLN A 321 6.70 -18.64 14.15
CA GLN A 321 5.55 -17.80 13.85
C GLN A 321 5.51 -17.36 12.39
N ILE A 322 6.66 -17.00 11.83
CA ILE A 322 6.78 -16.67 10.41
C ILE A 322 6.33 -17.87 9.54
N ARG A 323 6.71 -19.10 9.91
CA ARG A 323 6.26 -20.31 9.21
C ARG A 323 4.75 -20.55 9.29
N GLN A 324 4.10 -20.15 10.38
CA GLN A 324 2.64 -20.25 10.51
C GLN A 324 1.90 -19.33 9.53
N GLU A 325 2.52 -18.23 9.06
CA GLU A 325 1.90 -17.33 8.08
C GLU A 325 1.68 -17.95 6.69
N VAL A 326 2.41 -19.03 6.39
CA VAL A 326 2.42 -19.70 5.08
C VAL A 326 2.24 -21.21 5.27
N ASN A 327 1.24 -21.58 6.08
CA ASN A 327 0.96 -22.97 6.39
C ASN A 327 0.14 -23.65 5.28
N HIS A 328 0.82 -24.03 4.19
CA HIS A 328 0.23 -24.84 3.12
C HIS A 328 1.08 -26.10 2.84
N HIS A 329 0.47 -27.09 2.20
CA HIS A 329 0.99 -28.46 2.08
C HIS A 329 2.21 -28.63 1.18
N THR A 330 2.50 -27.69 0.27
CA THR A 330 3.60 -27.79 -0.71
C THR A 330 4.37 -26.47 -0.86
N GLY A 331 5.64 -26.51 -1.26
CA GLY A 331 6.45 -25.31 -1.52
C GLY A 331 5.77 -24.31 -2.48
N TYR A 332 5.19 -24.80 -3.57
CA TYR A 332 4.47 -23.93 -4.51
C TYR A 332 3.20 -23.30 -3.93
N SER A 333 2.43 -24.01 -3.11
CA SER A 333 1.27 -23.40 -2.43
C SER A 333 1.67 -22.31 -1.45
N ARG A 334 2.78 -22.52 -0.72
CA ARG A 334 3.35 -21.53 0.20
C ARG A 334 3.84 -20.30 -0.57
N LEU A 335 4.45 -20.50 -1.75
CA LEU A 335 4.85 -19.41 -2.64
C LEU A 335 3.63 -18.58 -3.08
N GLY A 336 2.52 -19.23 -3.44
CA GLY A 336 1.27 -18.57 -3.81
C GLY A 336 0.77 -17.63 -2.71
N SER A 337 0.67 -18.10 -1.47
CA SER A 337 0.19 -17.29 -0.35
C SER A 337 1.16 -16.16 0.02
N LEU A 338 2.47 -16.39 -0.11
CA LEU A 338 3.46 -15.32 0.02
C LEU A 338 3.28 -14.25 -1.06
N LEU A 339 3.06 -14.64 -2.33
CA LEU A 339 2.78 -13.72 -3.44
C LEU A 339 1.52 -12.87 -3.18
N LEU A 340 0.48 -13.46 -2.60
CA LEU A 340 -0.72 -12.72 -2.17
C LEU A 340 -0.38 -11.67 -1.10
N LYS A 341 0.41 -12.05 -0.08
CA LYS A 341 0.82 -11.15 1.00
C LYS A 341 1.64 -9.96 0.50
N ILE A 342 2.52 -10.16 -0.49
CA ILE A 342 3.32 -9.09 -1.09
C ILE A 342 2.62 -8.37 -2.26
N GLY A 343 1.34 -8.65 -2.52
CA GLY A 343 0.53 -7.96 -3.53
C GLY A 343 0.81 -8.35 -4.99
N GLN A 344 1.49 -9.47 -5.24
CA GLN A 344 1.85 -9.97 -6.58
C GLN A 344 0.72 -10.82 -7.19
N PHE A 345 -0.48 -10.24 -7.32
CA PHE A 345 -1.71 -10.96 -7.68
C PHE A 345 -1.65 -11.67 -9.04
N ASN A 346 -1.04 -11.06 -10.07
CA ASN A 346 -0.92 -11.69 -11.39
C ASN A 346 -0.06 -12.96 -11.36
N LYS A 347 1.02 -12.94 -10.57
CA LYS A 347 1.93 -14.09 -10.40
C LYS A 347 1.29 -15.18 -9.56
N ALA A 348 0.57 -14.78 -8.51
CA ALA A 348 -0.24 -15.71 -7.73
C ALA A 348 -1.29 -16.39 -8.63
N GLU A 349 -1.94 -15.65 -9.53
CA GLU A 349 -2.89 -16.21 -10.50
C GLU A 349 -2.27 -17.28 -11.40
N GLU A 350 -1.15 -16.94 -12.06
CA GLU A 350 -0.42 -17.86 -12.94
C GLU A 350 -0.06 -19.15 -12.19
N LEU A 351 0.42 -19.01 -10.95
CA LEU A 351 0.83 -20.11 -10.12
C LEU A 351 -0.35 -20.99 -9.68
N PHE A 352 -1.42 -20.40 -9.13
CA PHE A 352 -2.57 -21.17 -8.65
C PHE A 352 -3.29 -21.89 -9.79
N LYS A 353 -3.37 -21.31 -10.99
CA LYS A 353 -3.91 -21.99 -12.18
C LYS A 353 -3.13 -23.26 -12.51
N VAL A 354 -1.79 -23.18 -12.53
CA VAL A 354 -0.93 -24.35 -12.76
C VAL A 354 -1.09 -25.38 -11.65
N LEU A 355 -1.19 -24.96 -10.38
CA LEU A 355 -1.36 -25.86 -9.25
C LEU A 355 -2.69 -26.61 -9.29
N ILE A 356 -3.77 -25.97 -9.72
CA ILE A 356 -5.08 -26.60 -9.89
C ILE A 356 -5.03 -27.70 -10.94
N GLU A 357 -4.34 -27.47 -12.07
CA GLU A 357 -4.18 -28.46 -13.13
C GLU A 357 -3.35 -29.68 -12.68
N GLN A 358 -2.35 -29.46 -11.82
CA GLN A 358 -1.42 -30.50 -11.36
C GLN A 358 -1.90 -31.28 -10.14
N THR A 359 -2.82 -30.71 -9.37
CA THR A 359 -3.32 -31.32 -8.14
C THR A 359 -4.46 -32.27 -8.46
N SER A 360 -4.43 -33.50 -7.91
CA SER A 360 -5.54 -34.45 -8.04
C SER A 360 -6.50 -34.40 -6.85
N ASP A 361 -6.05 -33.90 -5.70
CA ASP A 361 -6.82 -33.78 -4.47
C ASP A 361 -7.81 -32.61 -4.52
N GLU A 362 -9.10 -32.92 -4.42
CA GLU A 362 -10.18 -31.94 -4.50
C GLU A 362 -10.27 -31.03 -3.26
N ASP A 363 -9.72 -31.45 -2.12
CA ASP A 363 -9.60 -30.59 -0.92
C ASP A 363 -8.55 -29.50 -1.10
N THR A 364 -7.40 -29.87 -1.63
CA THR A 364 -6.32 -28.93 -1.94
C THR A 364 -6.69 -28.00 -3.09
N LYS A 365 -7.35 -28.48 -4.16
CA LYS A 365 -7.86 -27.60 -5.23
C LYS A 365 -8.81 -26.53 -4.72
N ALA A 366 -9.63 -26.85 -3.73
CA ALA A 366 -10.56 -25.89 -3.13
C ALA A 366 -9.85 -24.67 -2.55
N VAL A 367 -8.73 -24.90 -1.86
CA VAL A 367 -7.90 -23.84 -1.30
C VAL A 367 -7.36 -22.96 -2.43
N TYR A 368 -6.89 -23.56 -3.52
CA TYR A 368 -6.41 -22.79 -4.68
C TYR A 368 -7.51 -22.02 -5.40
N TYR A 369 -8.74 -22.56 -5.49
CA TYR A 369 -9.88 -21.82 -6.02
C TYR A 369 -10.25 -20.65 -5.12
N HIS A 370 -10.25 -20.85 -3.79
CA HIS A 370 -10.45 -19.77 -2.84
C HIS A 370 -9.40 -18.67 -3.01
N ASP A 371 -8.12 -19.04 -3.09
CA ASP A 371 -7.02 -18.09 -3.29
C ASP A 371 -7.10 -17.39 -4.65
N LEU A 372 -7.55 -18.07 -5.71
CA LEU A 372 -7.87 -17.42 -7.00
C LEU A 372 -9.04 -16.46 -6.90
N GLY A 373 -10.07 -16.76 -6.11
CA GLY A 373 -11.15 -15.84 -5.81
C GLY A 373 -10.62 -14.56 -5.16
N TYR A 374 -9.70 -14.70 -4.21
CA TYR A 374 -9.03 -13.59 -3.55
C TYR A 374 -8.16 -12.77 -4.53
N VAL A 375 -7.41 -13.43 -5.41
CA VAL A 375 -6.66 -12.79 -6.50
C VAL A 375 -7.59 -11.94 -7.37
N LYS A 376 -8.69 -12.53 -7.84
CA LYS A 376 -9.64 -11.87 -8.76
C LYS A 376 -10.33 -10.69 -8.11
N TYR A 377 -10.66 -10.81 -6.82
CA TYR A 377 -11.17 -9.69 -6.03
C TYR A 377 -10.20 -8.49 -6.04
N HIS A 378 -8.92 -8.70 -5.77
CA HIS A 378 -7.91 -7.62 -5.77
C HIS A 378 -7.58 -7.09 -7.17
N GLN A 379 -7.76 -7.90 -8.22
CA GLN A 379 -7.64 -7.45 -9.61
C GLN A 379 -8.85 -6.61 -10.08
N GLY A 380 -9.95 -6.58 -9.32
CA GLY A 380 -11.22 -5.94 -9.68
C GLY A 380 -12.15 -6.83 -10.53
N ALA A 381 -11.80 -8.10 -10.76
CA ALA A 381 -12.59 -9.06 -11.52
C ALA A 381 -13.63 -9.76 -10.62
N TYR A 382 -14.62 -9.00 -10.16
CA TYR A 382 -15.53 -9.43 -9.09
C TYR A 382 -16.43 -10.62 -9.47
N GLU A 383 -16.92 -10.70 -10.71
CA GLU A 383 -17.74 -11.83 -11.16
C GLU A 383 -16.92 -13.14 -11.21
N GLU A 384 -15.68 -13.07 -11.69
CA GLU A 384 -14.76 -14.21 -11.66
C GLU A 384 -14.45 -14.63 -10.22
N ALA A 385 -14.26 -13.67 -9.31
CA ALA A 385 -14.01 -13.95 -7.90
C ALA A 385 -15.15 -14.77 -7.27
N ILE A 386 -16.41 -14.37 -7.48
CA ILE A 386 -17.58 -15.14 -7.03
C ILE A 386 -17.56 -16.54 -7.66
N SER A 387 -17.31 -16.64 -8.96
CA SER A 387 -17.29 -17.93 -9.66
C SER A 387 -16.29 -18.90 -9.04
N TYR A 388 -15.13 -18.41 -8.61
CA TYR A 388 -14.11 -19.21 -7.93
C TYR A 388 -14.52 -19.61 -6.52
N TYR A 389 -15.10 -18.69 -5.73
CA TYR A 389 -15.61 -19.03 -4.40
C TYR A 389 -16.75 -20.06 -4.44
N GLU A 390 -17.53 -20.10 -5.52
CA GLU A 390 -18.62 -21.06 -5.72
C GLU A 390 -18.17 -22.45 -6.17
N GLN A 391 -16.93 -22.63 -6.66
CA GLN A 391 -16.49 -23.92 -7.23
C GLN A 391 -16.38 -25.06 -6.21
N LYS A 392 -16.58 -24.80 -4.90
CA LYS A 392 -16.73 -25.89 -3.94
C LYS A 392 -17.75 -25.63 -2.82
N PRO A 393 -18.80 -26.47 -2.69
CA PRO A 393 -19.56 -26.55 -1.46
C PRO A 393 -18.78 -27.36 -0.44
N LEU A 394 -18.14 -26.68 0.52
CA LEU A 394 -17.74 -27.30 1.78
C LEU A 394 -18.99 -27.84 2.51
N PRO A 395 -18.87 -28.83 3.41
CA PRO A 395 -19.99 -29.26 4.25
C PRO A 395 -20.66 -28.06 4.94
N SER A 396 -21.99 -28.08 5.08
CA SER A 396 -22.78 -26.91 5.48
C SER A 396 -22.43 -26.33 6.86
N ASN A 397 -21.70 -27.08 7.69
CA ASN A 397 -21.26 -26.72 9.04
C ASN A 397 -19.74 -26.54 9.17
N HIS A 398 -18.99 -26.52 8.07
CA HIS A 398 -17.53 -26.38 8.09
C HIS A 398 -17.12 -24.92 8.36
N PRO A 399 -16.26 -24.62 9.36
CA PRO A 399 -15.84 -23.24 9.65
C PRO A 399 -15.24 -22.49 8.44
N SER A 400 -14.49 -23.17 7.57
CA SER A 400 -13.96 -22.54 6.35
C SER A 400 -15.04 -22.10 5.35
N LEU A 401 -16.25 -22.66 5.42
CA LEU A 401 -17.39 -22.19 4.60
C LEU A 401 -17.84 -20.79 5.05
N ALA A 402 -17.75 -20.50 6.35
CA ALA A 402 -18.03 -19.16 6.86
C ALA A 402 -17.02 -18.13 6.31
N ASN A 403 -15.74 -18.50 6.15
CA ASN A 403 -14.75 -17.63 5.52
C ASN A 403 -15.09 -17.36 4.05
N SER A 404 -15.41 -18.39 3.27
CA SER A 404 -15.82 -18.21 1.87
C SER A 404 -17.08 -17.35 1.74
N TYR A 405 -18.06 -17.52 2.62
CA TYR A 405 -19.24 -16.64 2.64
C TYR A 405 -18.91 -15.21 3.05
N ASN A 406 -18.00 -14.99 3.99
CA ASN A 406 -17.52 -13.66 4.30
C ASN A 406 -16.84 -13.02 3.08
N ASP A 407 -15.96 -13.74 2.38
CA ASP A 407 -15.26 -13.21 1.21
C ASP A 407 -16.20 -12.93 0.04
N MET A 408 -17.17 -13.81 -0.23
CA MET A 408 -18.25 -13.54 -1.19
C MET A 408 -19.04 -12.29 -0.79
N GLY A 409 -19.34 -12.12 0.50
CA GLY A 409 -19.97 -10.92 1.03
C GLY A 409 -19.19 -9.65 0.73
N ILE A 410 -17.85 -9.69 0.84
CA ILE A 410 -16.97 -8.55 0.51
C ILE A 410 -17.06 -8.23 -0.99
N VAL A 411 -17.03 -9.26 -1.85
CA VAL A 411 -17.16 -9.06 -3.29
C VAL A 411 -18.51 -8.44 -3.65
N TYR A 412 -19.62 -8.91 -3.07
CA TYR A 412 -20.93 -8.33 -3.31
C TYR A 412 -21.06 -6.88 -2.82
N ILE A 413 -20.39 -6.49 -1.72
CA ILE A 413 -20.28 -5.07 -1.34
C ILE A 413 -19.59 -4.29 -2.47
N LYS A 414 -18.45 -4.76 -3.00
CA LYS A 414 -17.74 -4.08 -4.08
C LYS A 414 -18.52 -4.03 -5.40
N MET A 415 -19.46 -4.94 -5.60
CA MET A 415 -20.41 -4.93 -6.72
C MET A 415 -21.66 -4.07 -6.45
N GLY A 416 -21.80 -3.47 -5.26
CA GLY A 416 -22.97 -2.68 -4.87
C GLY A 416 -24.23 -3.51 -4.59
N GLU A 417 -24.11 -4.83 -4.45
CA GLU A 417 -25.23 -5.75 -4.22
C GLU A 417 -25.41 -6.05 -2.72
N HIS A 418 -25.74 -5.00 -1.96
CA HIS A 418 -25.81 -5.02 -0.49
C HIS A 418 -26.70 -6.14 0.09
N SER A 419 -27.87 -6.41 -0.52
CA SER A 419 -28.78 -7.46 -0.05
C SER A 419 -28.19 -8.86 -0.17
N ARG A 420 -27.40 -9.12 -1.23
CA ARG A 420 -26.69 -10.40 -1.37
C ARG A 420 -25.55 -10.49 -0.38
N ALA A 421 -24.79 -9.41 -0.21
CA ALA A 421 -23.71 -9.36 0.78
C ALA A 421 -24.24 -9.69 2.19
N LEU A 422 -25.34 -9.08 2.60
CA LEU A 422 -25.99 -9.36 3.89
C LEU A 422 -26.36 -10.84 4.03
N ALA A 423 -27.01 -11.43 3.01
CA ALA A 423 -27.39 -12.83 3.04
C ALA A 423 -26.20 -13.79 3.19
N PHE A 424 -25.05 -13.47 2.59
CA PHE A 424 -23.83 -14.27 2.77
C PHE A 424 -23.20 -14.08 4.15
N TYR A 425 -23.12 -12.85 4.67
CA TYR A 425 -22.63 -12.63 6.02
C TYR A 425 -23.53 -13.24 7.10
N GLU A 426 -24.84 -13.24 6.91
CA GLU A 426 -25.80 -13.91 7.81
C GLU A 426 -25.58 -15.43 7.82
N LYS A 427 -25.37 -16.06 6.66
CA LYS A 427 -24.99 -17.48 6.57
C LYS A 427 -23.66 -17.77 7.26
N ALA A 428 -22.65 -16.92 7.06
CA ALA A 428 -21.36 -17.05 7.73
C ALA A 428 -21.53 -16.97 9.26
N LEU A 429 -22.29 -15.98 9.73
CA LEU A 429 -22.57 -15.76 11.15
C LEU A 429 -23.35 -16.93 11.76
N GLU A 430 -24.30 -17.54 11.04
CA GLU A 430 -25.03 -18.73 11.48
C GLU A 430 -24.09 -19.91 11.74
N ILE A 431 -23.18 -20.19 10.80
CA ILE A 431 -22.18 -21.27 10.94
C ILE A 431 -21.27 -20.99 12.15
N LEU A 432 -20.80 -19.75 12.31
CA LEU A 432 -19.92 -19.37 13.42
C LEU A 432 -20.64 -19.48 14.77
N HIS A 433 -21.92 -19.11 14.86
CA HIS A 433 -22.71 -19.29 16.09
C HIS A 433 -22.92 -20.75 16.48
N GLN A 434 -23.03 -21.65 15.49
CA GLN A 434 -23.17 -23.09 15.76
C GLN A 434 -21.85 -23.75 16.19
N THR A 435 -20.71 -23.16 15.82
CA THR A 435 -19.38 -23.79 15.97
C THR A 435 -18.49 -23.16 17.03
N LEU A 436 -18.75 -21.90 17.43
CA LEU A 436 -17.88 -21.11 18.30
C LEU A 436 -18.65 -20.51 19.49
N PRO A 437 -17.96 -20.28 20.62
CA PRO A 437 -18.58 -19.59 21.77
C PRO A 437 -18.95 -18.14 21.42
N SER A 438 -19.95 -17.61 22.12
CA SER A 438 -20.57 -16.30 21.81
C SER A 438 -19.62 -15.09 21.91
N ASN A 439 -18.47 -15.25 22.55
CA ASN A 439 -17.43 -14.23 22.67
C ASN A 439 -16.25 -14.46 21.72
N HIS A 440 -16.34 -15.38 20.75
CA HIS A 440 -15.22 -15.67 19.87
C HIS A 440 -14.87 -14.47 18.95
N PRO A 441 -13.59 -14.08 18.77
CA PRO A 441 -13.21 -12.94 17.92
C PRO A 441 -13.72 -13.00 16.47
N LEU A 442 -13.86 -14.19 15.90
CA LEU A 442 -14.45 -14.36 14.54
C LEU A 442 -15.91 -13.87 14.44
N LEU A 443 -16.69 -13.96 15.52
CA LEU A 443 -18.04 -13.39 15.55
C LEU A 443 -18.00 -11.86 15.48
N ALA A 444 -17.00 -11.23 16.12
CA ALA A 444 -16.80 -9.80 16.04
C ALA A 444 -16.52 -9.37 14.59
N SER A 445 -15.65 -10.09 13.87
CA SER A 445 -15.38 -9.84 12.45
C SER A 445 -16.64 -9.91 11.59
N SER A 446 -17.49 -10.92 11.78
CA SER A 446 -18.76 -11.03 11.05
C SER A 446 -19.74 -9.90 11.39
N TYR A 447 -19.86 -9.50 12.66
CA TYR A 447 -20.66 -8.32 13.00
C TYR A 447 -20.11 -7.04 12.38
N ASN A 448 -18.79 -6.88 12.33
CA ASN A 448 -18.14 -5.76 11.64
C ASN A 448 -18.52 -5.72 10.15
N ASN A 449 -18.50 -6.87 9.48
CA ASN A 449 -18.85 -6.98 8.06
C ASN A 449 -20.32 -6.63 7.80
N ILE A 450 -21.24 -7.09 8.65
CA ILE A 450 -22.66 -6.71 8.58
C ILE A 450 -22.82 -5.20 8.84
N GLY A 451 -22.07 -4.65 9.80
CA GLY A 451 -22.00 -3.21 10.06
C GLY A 451 -21.61 -2.42 8.81
N ASN A 452 -20.60 -2.88 8.07
CA ASN A 452 -20.17 -2.27 6.81
C ASN A 452 -21.29 -2.26 5.76
N VAL A 453 -22.07 -3.33 5.64
CA VAL A 453 -23.20 -3.36 4.69
C VAL A 453 -24.24 -2.30 5.04
N TYR A 454 -24.62 -2.20 6.31
CA TYR A 454 -25.59 -1.18 6.74
C TYR A 454 -25.05 0.25 6.62
N ASP A 455 -23.76 0.45 6.85
CA ASP A 455 -23.10 1.74 6.64
C ASP A 455 -23.11 2.17 5.15
N GLU A 456 -22.78 1.26 4.24
CA GLU A 456 -22.86 1.52 2.78
C GLU A 456 -24.30 1.68 2.28
N MET A 457 -25.28 1.06 2.97
CA MET A 457 -26.71 1.29 2.72
C MET A 457 -27.25 2.59 3.33
N GLY A 458 -26.43 3.37 4.04
CA GLY A 458 -26.84 4.61 4.71
C GLY A 458 -27.76 4.38 5.92
N GLU A 459 -27.86 3.15 6.42
CA GLU A 459 -28.60 2.77 7.64
C GLU A 459 -27.70 2.89 8.87
N TYR A 460 -27.11 4.08 9.07
CA TYR A 460 -26.06 4.33 10.07
C TYR A 460 -26.37 3.85 11.50
N PRO A 461 -27.59 4.03 12.06
CA PRO A 461 -27.89 3.54 13.40
C PRO A 461 -27.82 2.00 13.51
N LYS A 462 -28.19 1.28 12.45
CA LYS A 462 -28.04 -0.19 12.42
C LYS A 462 -26.57 -0.57 12.29
N GLY A 463 -25.84 0.10 11.40
CA GLY A 463 -24.39 -0.09 11.24
C GLY A 463 -23.64 0.09 12.57
N LEU A 464 -23.89 1.19 13.27
CA LEU A 464 -23.36 1.46 14.61
C LEU A 464 -23.68 0.34 15.60
N SER A 465 -24.93 -0.13 15.66
CA SER A 465 -25.29 -1.22 16.56
C SER A 465 -24.48 -2.50 16.31
N PHE A 466 -24.13 -2.80 15.06
CA PHE A 466 -23.32 -3.98 14.73
C PHE A 466 -21.83 -3.76 15.03
N TYR A 467 -21.29 -2.57 14.75
CA TYR A 467 -19.93 -2.22 15.15
C TYR A 467 -19.75 -2.19 16.67
N GLU A 468 -20.74 -1.71 17.41
CA GLU A 468 -20.72 -1.70 18.88
C GLU A 468 -20.71 -3.12 19.46
N LYS A 469 -21.50 -4.05 18.90
CA LYS A 469 -21.44 -5.47 19.26
C LYS A 469 -20.07 -6.09 18.98
N SER A 470 -19.50 -5.80 17.80
CA SER A 470 -18.14 -6.23 17.45
C SER A 470 -17.11 -5.70 18.46
N LEU A 471 -17.18 -4.40 18.77
CA LEU A 471 -16.30 -3.75 19.74
C LEU A 471 -16.45 -4.34 21.15
N GLU A 472 -17.67 -4.65 21.59
CA GLU A 472 -17.93 -5.27 22.89
C GLU A 472 -17.26 -6.64 23.00
N ILE A 473 -17.44 -7.50 21.99
CA ILE A 473 -16.79 -8.83 21.96
C ILE A 473 -15.26 -8.67 22.03
N GLN A 474 -14.69 -7.77 21.23
CA GLN A 474 -13.24 -7.55 21.20
C GLN A 474 -12.72 -7.02 22.54
N LYS A 475 -13.40 -6.06 23.16
CA LYS A 475 -13.02 -5.55 24.49
C LYS A 475 -13.07 -6.61 25.58
N ASN A 476 -14.01 -7.55 25.50
CA ASN A 476 -14.16 -8.60 26.49
C ASN A 476 -13.18 -9.76 26.30
N THR A 477 -12.56 -9.89 25.12
CA THR A 477 -11.73 -11.05 24.76
C THR A 477 -10.28 -10.74 24.46
N LEU A 478 -9.97 -9.50 24.10
CA LEU A 478 -8.65 -9.06 23.72
C LEU A 478 -8.09 -8.06 24.75
N PRO A 479 -6.77 -7.92 24.86
CA PRO A 479 -6.17 -6.85 25.66
C PRO A 479 -6.69 -5.47 25.23
N PRO A 480 -6.81 -4.50 26.16
CA PRO A 480 -7.38 -3.18 25.84
C PRO A 480 -6.74 -2.45 24.67
N ASN A 481 -5.44 -2.67 24.43
CA ASN A 481 -4.71 -2.05 23.34
C ASN A 481 -4.55 -2.97 22.11
N HIS A 482 -5.37 -4.02 21.96
CA HIS A 482 -5.24 -4.91 20.80
C HIS A 482 -5.61 -4.17 19.49
N PRO A 483 -4.86 -4.36 18.37
CA PRO A 483 -5.11 -3.67 17.10
C PRO A 483 -6.56 -3.77 16.59
N SER A 484 -7.20 -4.92 16.75
CA SER A 484 -8.62 -5.11 16.38
C SER A 484 -9.56 -4.11 17.06
N VAL A 485 -9.29 -3.73 18.31
CA VAL A 485 -10.09 -2.71 19.04
C VAL A 485 -9.94 -1.34 18.37
N ALA A 486 -8.73 -1.00 17.91
CA ALA A 486 -8.50 0.22 17.13
C ALA A 486 -9.26 0.21 15.80
N THR A 487 -9.29 -0.92 15.09
CA THR A 487 -10.08 -1.08 13.86
C THR A 487 -11.57 -0.85 14.10
N SER A 488 -12.13 -1.38 15.19
CA SER A 488 -13.53 -1.14 15.55
C SER A 488 -13.82 0.32 15.85
N TYR A 489 -12.91 1.02 16.55
CA TYR A 489 -13.03 2.46 16.76
C TYR A 489 -12.95 3.27 15.46
N ASN A 490 -12.08 2.89 14.51
CA ASN A 490 -12.03 3.52 13.20
C ASN A 490 -13.36 3.38 12.43
N ASN A 491 -13.95 2.18 12.40
CA ASN A 491 -15.20 1.96 11.68
C ASN A 491 -16.35 2.79 12.27
N ILE A 492 -16.45 2.87 13.60
CA ILE A 492 -17.41 3.72 14.29
C ILE A 492 -17.15 5.21 13.97
N GLY A 493 -15.88 5.62 13.98
CA GLY A 493 -15.47 6.97 13.60
C GLY A 493 -15.94 7.36 12.19
N LEU A 494 -15.78 6.46 11.22
CA LEU A 494 -16.22 6.67 9.83
C LEU A 494 -17.73 6.91 9.72
N VAL A 495 -18.53 6.15 10.45
CA VAL A 495 -19.99 6.36 10.47
C VAL A 495 -20.33 7.74 11.03
N TYR A 496 -19.65 8.18 12.10
CA TYR A 496 -19.86 9.53 12.63
C TYR A 496 -19.44 10.63 11.65
N VAL A 497 -18.40 10.41 10.83
CA VAL A 497 -18.08 11.33 9.71
C VAL A 497 -19.24 11.39 8.71
N LYS A 498 -19.77 10.23 8.29
CA LYS A 498 -20.90 10.15 7.34
C LYS A 498 -22.19 10.79 7.90
N MET A 499 -22.35 10.82 9.22
CA MET A 499 -23.44 11.48 9.95
C MET A 499 -23.18 12.97 10.25
N GLY A 500 -22.03 13.54 9.86
CA GLY A 500 -21.70 14.95 10.12
C GLY A 500 -21.36 15.26 11.58
N GLU A 501 -21.14 14.25 12.42
CA GLU A 501 -20.83 14.36 13.84
C GLU A 501 -19.31 14.34 14.06
N TYR A 502 -18.63 15.36 13.50
CA TYR A 502 -17.17 15.40 13.35
C TYR A 502 -16.40 15.32 14.67
N SER A 503 -16.90 15.95 15.75
CA SER A 503 -16.26 15.85 17.07
C SER A 503 -16.31 14.44 17.66
N LYS A 504 -17.39 13.69 17.43
CA LYS A 504 -17.47 12.28 17.84
C LYS A 504 -16.51 11.44 17.01
N ALA A 505 -16.48 11.66 15.69
CA ALA A 505 -15.56 10.96 14.80
C ALA A 505 -14.10 11.14 15.22
N LEU A 506 -13.66 12.38 15.50
CA LEU A 506 -12.31 12.66 16.02
C LEU A 506 -12.02 11.89 17.31
N SER A 507 -12.93 11.90 18.29
CA SER A 507 -12.73 11.17 19.54
C SER A 507 -12.55 9.67 19.34
N PHE A 508 -13.25 9.07 18.38
CA PHE A 508 -13.09 7.65 18.04
C PHE A 508 -11.78 7.38 17.30
N TYR A 509 -11.39 8.21 16.34
CA TYR A 509 -10.11 8.08 15.64
C TYR A 509 -8.91 8.33 16.57
N GLU A 510 -9.00 9.26 17.51
CA GLU A 510 -7.97 9.51 18.53
C GLU A 510 -7.79 8.30 19.46
N LYS A 511 -8.88 7.63 19.86
CA LYS A 511 -8.79 6.37 20.63
C LYS A 511 -8.12 5.25 19.82
N ALA A 512 -8.44 5.13 18.53
CA ALA A 512 -7.78 4.16 17.66
C ALA A 512 -6.28 4.46 17.51
N LEU A 513 -5.92 5.74 17.34
CA LEU A 513 -4.54 6.20 17.27
C LEU A 513 -3.79 5.95 18.58
N GLU A 514 -4.37 6.28 19.74
CA GLU A 514 -3.76 6.05 21.07
C GLU A 514 -3.44 4.56 21.30
N ILE A 515 -4.35 3.67 20.88
CA ILE A 515 -4.10 2.23 20.94
C ILE A 515 -2.89 1.86 20.06
N ARG A 516 -2.89 2.32 18.82
CA ARG A 516 -1.79 2.06 17.85
C ARG A 516 -0.45 2.60 18.35
N GLU A 517 -0.43 3.80 18.93
CA GLU A 517 0.78 4.40 19.54
C GLU A 517 1.35 3.54 20.68
N LYS A 518 0.51 2.86 21.45
CA LYS A 518 0.94 1.97 22.53
C LYS A 518 1.41 0.60 22.02
N THR A 519 0.93 0.14 20.86
CA THR A 519 1.11 -1.25 20.41
C THR A 519 1.82 -1.44 19.10
N LEU A 520 2.17 -0.39 18.37
CA LEU A 520 2.86 -0.51 17.09
C LEU A 520 4.15 0.32 17.12
N PRO A 521 5.22 -0.11 16.40
CA PRO A 521 6.42 0.70 16.23
C PRO A 521 6.08 1.98 15.45
N SER A 522 6.77 3.09 15.73
CA SER A 522 6.42 4.43 15.24
C SER A 522 6.32 4.59 13.71
N ASP A 523 6.81 3.62 12.95
CA ASP A 523 6.84 3.56 11.49
C ASP A 523 5.87 2.53 10.89
N HIS A 524 4.93 2.01 11.68
CA HIS A 524 3.93 1.05 11.21
C HIS A 524 2.89 1.67 10.24
N PRO A 525 2.50 0.98 9.15
CA PRO A 525 1.57 1.51 8.15
C PRO A 525 0.19 1.94 8.69
N ASP A 526 -0.34 1.25 9.72
CA ASP A 526 -1.57 1.65 10.41
C ASP A 526 -1.61 3.10 10.93
N PHE A 527 -0.46 3.71 11.21
CA PHE A 527 -0.41 5.14 11.54
C PHE A 527 -0.88 5.99 10.36
N GLY A 528 -0.47 5.64 9.14
CA GLY A 528 -0.90 6.30 7.91
C GLY A 528 -2.41 6.27 7.71
N GLN A 529 -3.04 5.12 7.97
CA GLN A 529 -4.50 5.02 7.94
C GLN A 529 -5.16 5.91 9.01
N SER A 530 -4.64 5.91 10.24
CA SER A 530 -5.17 6.73 11.34
C SER A 530 -5.12 8.22 11.00
N TYR A 531 -3.96 8.68 10.51
CA TYR A 531 -3.75 10.07 10.13
C TYR A 531 -4.59 10.46 8.92
N ASN A 532 -4.75 9.57 7.93
CA ASN A 532 -5.66 9.80 6.80
C ASN A 532 -7.11 10.01 7.29
N ASN A 533 -7.59 9.17 8.21
CA ASN A 533 -8.95 9.28 8.74
C ASN A 533 -9.17 10.58 9.52
N ILE A 534 -8.22 10.97 10.36
CA ILE A 534 -8.27 12.25 11.10
C ILE A 534 -8.20 13.44 10.12
N GLY A 535 -7.31 13.38 9.14
CA GLY A 535 -7.18 14.38 8.08
C GLY A 535 -8.51 14.58 7.34
N LEU A 536 -9.21 13.50 7.01
CA LEU A 536 -10.53 13.56 6.35
C LEU A 536 -11.55 14.35 7.18
N VAL A 537 -11.55 14.20 8.52
CA VAL A 537 -12.45 14.97 9.38
C VAL A 537 -12.13 16.46 9.30
N TYR A 538 -10.85 16.84 9.34
CA TYR A 538 -10.44 18.23 9.18
C TYR A 538 -10.77 18.80 7.81
N VAL A 539 -10.70 18.00 6.73
CA VAL A 539 -11.20 18.42 5.41
C VAL A 539 -12.70 18.73 5.48
N LYS A 540 -13.51 17.85 6.09
CA LYS A 540 -14.97 18.05 6.23
C LYS A 540 -15.35 19.24 7.13
N MET A 541 -14.43 19.69 7.97
CA MET A 541 -14.58 20.90 8.78
C MET A 541 -14.01 22.16 8.07
N GLY A 542 -13.41 22.04 6.90
CA GLY A 542 -12.75 23.17 6.21
C GLY A 542 -11.42 23.60 6.84
N GLU A 543 -10.85 22.81 7.77
CA GLU A 543 -9.58 23.10 8.44
C GLU A 543 -8.38 22.52 7.65
N TYR A 544 -8.21 23.00 6.42
CA TYR A 544 -7.29 22.42 5.43
C TYR A 544 -5.83 22.34 5.88
N SER A 545 -5.31 23.33 6.63
CA SER A 545 -3.93 23.28 7.13
C SER A 545 -3.70 22.14 8.13
N LYS A 546 -4.69 21.83 8.98
CA LYS A 546 -4.60 20.67 9.88
C LYS A 546 -4.70 19.37 9.10
N ALA A 547 -5.60 19.31 8.11
CA ALA A 547 -5.73 18.15 7.23
C ALA A 547 -4.41 17.83 6.53
N LEU A 548 -3.75 18.83 5.91
CA LEU A 548 -2.43 18.66 5.28
C LEU A 548 -1.40 18.13 6.27
N SER A 549 -1.31 18.69 7.48
CA SER A 549 -0.35 18.23 8.49
C SER A 549 -0.56 16.75 8.85
N PHE A 550 -1.80 16.27 8.94
CA PHE A 550 -2.08 14.86 9.18
C PHE A 550 -1.77 13.99 7.96
N TYR A 551 -2.11 14.42 6.74
CA TYR A 551 -1.76 13.66 5.54
C TYR A 551 -0.26 13.60 5.27
N GLU A 552 0.50 14.65 5.60
CA GLU A 552 1.97 14.64 5.58
C GLU A 552 2.53 13.61 6.56
N LYS A 553 2.02 13.56 7.80
CA LYS A 553 2.37 12.48 8.74
C LYS A 553 2.02 11.10 8.22
N ALA A 554 0.91 10.96 7.48
CA ALA A 554 0.57 9.71 6.82
C ALA A 554 1.63 9.35 5.77
N LEU A 555 2.00 10.30 4.89
CA LEU A 555 3.08 10.11 3.91
C LEU A 555 4.44 9.79 4.55
N GLU A 556 4.73 10.27 5.75
CA GLU A 556 5.98 9.93 6.47
C GLU A 556 5.96 8.51 7.04
N SER A 557 4.78 7.93 7.26
CA SER A 557 4.62 6.57 7.82
C SER A 557 4.73 5.44 6.79
N TRP A 558 4.30 5.67 5.53
CA TRP A 558 4.28 4.65 4.47
C TRP A 558 5.66 4.20 3.93
N PRO A 559 6.67 5.08 3.71
CA PRO A 559 7.92 4.75 3.01
C PRO A 559 8.89 3.85 3.79
N LYS A 560 8.64 3.60 5.09
CA LYS A 560 9.58 2.85 5.93
C LYS A 560 9.34 1.35 5.95
N THR A 561 8.16 0.88 5.54
CA THR A 561 7.71 -0.50 5.70
C THR A 561 7.08 -1.13 4.46
N LEU A 562 6.69 -0.34 3.45
CA LEU A 562 6.04 -0.82 2.23
C LEU A 562 6.79 -0.37 0.95
N PRO A 563 6.68 -1.13 -0.16
CA PRO A 563 7.24 -0.74 -1.45
C PRO A 563 6.79 0.66 -1.87
N SER A 564 7.66 1.40 -2.58
CA SER A 564 7.41 2.79 -3.00
C SER A 564 6.21 3.00 -3.93
N ASN A 565 5.60 1.90 -4.40
CA ASN A 565 4.41 1.85 -5.24
C ASN A 565 3.17 1.29 -4.50
N HIS A 566 3.14 1.21 -3.17
CA HIS A 566 1.98 0.65 -2.47
C HIS A 566 0.68 1.47 -2.70
N PRO A 567 -0.48 0.84 -2.96
CA PRO A 567 -1.76 1.54 -3.17
C PRO A 567 -2.19 2.51 -2.04
N ASP A 568 -1.84 2.22 -0.79
CA ASP A 568 -2.17 3.12 0.33
C ASP A 568 -1.45 4.47 0.26
N LEU A 569 -0.24 4.49 -0.32
CA LEU A 569 0.49 5.74 -0.59
C LEU A 569 -0.28 6.59 -1.61
N ALA A 570 -0.85 5.95 -2.63
CA ALA A 570 -1.68 6.61 -3.63
C ALA A 570 -2.94 7.23 -2.99
N THR A 571 -3.54 6.56 -2.01
CA THR A 571 -4.68 7.10 -1.24
C THR A 571 -4.29 8.38 -0.49
N SER A 572 -3.14 8.42 0.18
CA SER A 572 -2.66 9.64 0.84
C SER A 572 -2.39 10.78 -0.16
N TYR A 573 -1.82 10.49 -1.33
CA TYR A 573 -1.66 11.49 -2.39
C TYR A 573 -2.99 12.02 -2.92
N ASN A 574 -3.97 11.14 -3.16
CA ASN A 574 -5.32 11.56 -3.52
C ASN A 574 -5.92 12.50 -2.46
N ASN A 575 -5.82 12.15 -1.18
CA ASN A 575 -6.35 12.95 -0.09
C ASN A 575 -5.70 14.36 -0.04
N ILE A 576 -4.39 14.45 -0.23
CA ILE A 576 -3.67 15.74 -0.32
C ILE A 576 -4.12 16.53 -1.55
N GLY A 577 -4.28 15.85 -2.69
CA GLY A 577 -4.82 16.44 -3.90
C GLY A 577 -6.20 17.05 -3.68
N THR A 578 -7.06 16.39 -2.90
CA THR A 578 -8.37 16.91 -2.50
C THR A 578 -8.23 18.19 -1.69
N VAL A 579 -7.33 18.24 -0.71
CA VAL A 579 -7.14 19.47 0.08
C VAL A 579 -6.67 20.64 -0.78
N TYR A 580 -5.69 20.43 -1.66
CA TYR A 580 -5.25 21.49 -2.56
C TYR A 580 -6.33 21.92 -3.56
N ASN A 581 -7.20 21.01 -3.99
CA ASN A 581 -8.34 21.36 -4.83
C ASN A 581 -9.34 22.26 -4.09
N GLU A 582 -9.67 21.93 -2.84
CA GLU A 582 -10.55 22.75 -1.99
C GLU A 582 -9.93 24.12 -1.62
N MET A 583 -8.61 24.22 -1.62
CA MET A 583 -7.88 25.49 -1.45
C MET A 583 -7.69 26.27 -2.77
N GLU A 584 -8.28 25.80 -3.88
CA GLU A 584 -8.12 26.35 -5.23
C GLU A 584 -6.66 26.34 -5.76
N GLU A 585 -5.78 25.55 -5.15
CA GLU A 585 -4.39 25.35 -5.58
C GLU A 585 -4.30 24.22 -6.64
N TYR A 586 -5.01 24.42 -7.76
CA TYR A 586 -5.27 23.37 -8.77
C TYR A 586 -4.01 22.70 -9.34
N SER A 587 -2.93 23.45 -9.57
CA SER A 587 -1.66 22.88 -10.07
C SER A 587 -1.04 21.88 -9.10
N LYS A 588 -1.14 22.13 -7.78
CA LYS A 588 -0.67 21.18 -6.76
C LYS A 588 -1.61 19.98 -6.70
N ALA A 589 -2.93 20.22 -6.74
CA ALA A 589 -3.92 19.15 -6.75
C ALA A 589 -3.68 18.16 -7.89
N LEU A 590 -3.51 18.65 -9.13
CA LEU A 590 -3.18 17.83 -10.30
C LEU A 590 -1.90 17.02 -10.09
N SER A 591 -0.82 17.64 -9.62
CA SER A 591 0.45 16.94 -9.38
C SER A 591 0.31 15.77 -8.39
N PHE A 592 -0.49 15.94 -7.33
CA PHE A 592 -0.73 14.88 -6.35
C PHE A 592 -1.64 13.78 -6.90
N TYR A 593 -2.71 14.13 -7.63
CA TYR A 593 -3.57 13.14 -8.27
C TYR A 593 -2.85 12.35 -9.36
N GLU A 594 -1.96 12.98 -10.15
CA GLU A 594 -1.13 12.30 -11.14
C GLU A 594 -0.18 11.29 -10.49
N LYS A 595 0.45 11.64 -9.37
CA LYS A 595 1.27 10.69 -8.59
C LYS A 595 0.45 9.49 -8.10
N SER A 596 -0.76 9.73 -7.59
CA SER A 596 -1.65 8.64 -7.21
C SER A 596 -2.03 7.75 -8.39
N LEU A 597 -2.37 8.37 -9.53
CA LEU A 597 -2.74 7.64 -10.75
C LEU A 597 -1.57 6.78 -11.26
N GLU A 598 -0.36 7.32 -11.27
CA GLU A 598 0.86 6.59 -11.67
C GLU A 598 1.08 5.35 -10.79
N ILE A 599 0.91 5.47 -9.47
CA ILE A 599 1.04 4.34 -8.55
C ILE A 599 -0.04 3.28 -8.83
N TYR A 600 -1.30 3.68 -8.98
CA TYR A 600 -2.38 2.74 -9.28
C TYR A 600 -2.20 2.05 -10.64
N GLN A 601 -1.76 2.78 -11.68
CA GLN A 601 -1.50 2.18 -12.99
C GLN A 601 -0.32 1.19 -12.98
N LYS A 602 0.64 1.37 -12.06
CA LYS A 602 1.76 0.44 -11.89
C LYS A 602 1.41 -0.80 -11.07
N THR A 603 0.37 -0.75 -10.23
CA THR A 603 0.07 -1.80 -9.25
C THR A 603 -1.25 -2.53 -9.47
N LEU A 604 -2.19 -1.90 -10.16
CA LEU A 604 -3.54 -2.41 -10.38
C LEU A 604 -3.80 -2.59 -11.88
N SER A 605 -4.84 -3.35 -12.21
CA SER A 605 -5.31 -3.45 -13.59
C SER A 605 -5.72 -2.06 -14.12
N SER A 606 -5.54 -1.82 -15.42
CA SER A 606 -5.94 -0.54 -16.04
C SER A 606 -7.42 -0.20 -15.86
N ASN A 607 -8.24 -1.24 -15.65
CA ASN A 607 -9.67 -1.15 -15.47
C ASN A 607 -10.09 -1.12 -13.99
N HIS A 608 -9.15 -1.04 -13.05
CA HIS A 608 -9.50 -1.08 -11.63
C HIS A 608 -10.32 0.18 -11.21
N PRO A 609 -11.35 0.06 -10.36
CA PRO A 609 -12.18 1.20 -9.93
C PRO A 609 -11.40 2.34 -9.24
N LEU A 610 -10.25 2.05 -8.62
CA LEU A 610 -9.36 3.07 -8.05
C LEU A 610 -8.66 3.93 -9.12
N VAL A 611 -8.36 3.36 -10.30
CA VAL A 611 -7.85 4.12 -11.45
C VAL A 611 -8.93 5.08 -11.95
N ALA A 612 -10.17 4.62 -12.05
CA ALA A 612 -11.31 5.49 -12.38
C ALA A 612 -11.52 6.61 -11.35
N SER A 613 -11.32 6.32 -10.07
CA SER A 613 -11.43 7.33 -9.00
C SER A 613 -10.39 8.45 -9.16
N SER A 614 -9.15 8.11 -9.51
CA SER A 614 -8.11 9.12 -9.81
C SER A 614 -8.46 9.95 -11.05
N TYR A 615 -9.01 9.35 -12.11
CA TYR A 615 -9.49 10.12 -13.26
C TYR A 615 -10.65 11.05 -12.92
N ASN A 616 -11.61 10.60 -12.11
CA ASN A 616 -12.70 11.45 -11.60
C ASN A 616 -12.14 12.66 -10.84
N ASN A 617 -11.19 12.43 -9.92
CA ASN A 617 -10.58 13.50 -9.14
C ASN A 617 -9.87 14.55 -10.02
N ILE A 618 -9.13 14.10 -11.05
CA ILE A 618 -8.50 15.00 -12.04
C ILE A 618 -9.59 15.77 -12.83
N GLY A 619 -10.66 15.08 -13.21
CA GLY A 619 -11.82 15.71 -13.85
C GLY A 619 -12.44 16.82 -13.00
N THR A 620 -12.57 16.61 -11.69
CA THR A 620 -13.07 17.61 -10.74
C THR A 620 -12.16 18.84 -10.65
N VAL A 621 -10.85 18.66 -10.69
CA VAL A 621 -9.92 19.81 -10.71
C VAL A 621 -10.13 20.65 -11.98
N TYR A 622 -10.23 20.01 -13.16
CA TYR A 622 -10.49 20.73 -14.39
C TYR A 622 -11.88 21.40 -14.42
N ASP A 623 -12.89 20.79 -13.79
CA ASP A 623 -14.22 21.40 -13.64
C ASP A 623 -14.15 22.67 -12.78
N ASN A 624 -13.44 22.63 -11.65
CA ASN A 624 -13.21 23.79 -10.79
C ASN A 624 -12.39 24.89 -11.48
N MET A 625 -11.44 24.52 -12.35
CA MET A 625 -10.72 25.44 -13.23
C MET A 625 -11.57 26.01 -14.37
N LYS A 626 -12.83 25.58 -14.51
CA LYS A 626 -13.77 25.92 -15.60
C LYS A 626 -13.31 25.42 -16.98
N GLU A 627 -12.43 24.42 -17.01
CA GLU A 627 -11.98 23.73 -18.21
C GLU A 627 -12.88 22.53 -18.52
N TYR A 628 -14.17 22.80 -18.72
CA TYR A 628 -15.25 21.81 -18.81
C TYR A 628 -15.02 20.70 -19.85
N SER A 629 -14.42 21.02 -21.01
CA SER A 629 -14.12 20.01 -22.03
C SER A 629 -13.05 19.00 -21.57
N LYS A 630 -12.06 19.44 -20.79
CA LYS A 630 -11.06 18.54 -20.20
C LYS A 630 -11.70 17.72 -19.08
N ALA A 631 -12.48 18.36 -18.21
CA ALA A 631 -13.21 17.68 -17.15
C ALA A 631 -14.07 16.54 -17.70
N LEU A 632 -14.85 16.82 -18.76
CA LEU A 632 -15.69 15.84 -19.44
C LEU A 632 -14.87 14.65 -19.96
N SER A 633 -13.73 14.90 -20.63
CA SER A 633 -12.86 13.83 -21.13
C SER A 633 -12.33 12.91 -20.02
N PHE A 634 -12.00 13.47 -18.85
CA PHE A 634 -11.54 12.69 -17.71
C PHE A 634 -12.68 11.91 -17.03
N TYR A 635 -13.86 12.51 -16.89
CA TYR A 635 -15.04 11.82 -16.38
C TYR A 635 -15.51 10.68 -17.32
N GLU A 636 -15.43 10.86 -18.64
CA GLU A 636 -15.74 9.83 -19.63
C GLU A 636 -14.77 8.64 -19.54
N LYS A 637 -13.46 8.89 -19.35
CA LYS A 637 -12.47 7.83 -19.12
C LYS A 637 -12.76 7.04 -17.83
N ALA A 638 -13.07 7.74 -16.75
CA ALA A 638 -13.45 7.08 -15.50
C ALA A 638 -14.73 6.25 -15.66
N PHE A 639 -15.71 6.78 -16.38
CA PHE A 639 -16.96 6.10 -16.69
C PHE A 639 -16.76 4.83 -17.50
N GLU A 640 -15.94 4.87 -18.55
CA GLU A 640 -15.61 3.70 -19.38
C GLU A 640 -15.00 2.56 -18.53
N ILE A 641 -14.05 2.89 -17.66
CA ILE A 641 -13.43 1.92 -16.74
C ILE A 641 -14.47 1.29 -15.82
N LEU A 642 -15.34 2.10 -15.20
CA LEU A 642 -16.37 1.60 -14.29
C LEU A 642 -17.39 0.74 -15.02
N GLN A 643 -17.77 1.08 -16.26
CA GLN A 643 -18.68 0.27 -17.07
C GLN A 643 -18.12 -1.10 -17.44
N GLN A 644 -16.79 -1.21 -17.63
CA GLN A 644 -16.14 -2.48 -17.95
C GLN A 644 -16.00 -3.39 -16.72
N THR A 645 -16.07 -2.84 -15.50
CA THR A 645 -15.63 -3.55 -14.28
C THR A 645 -16.75 -3.75 -13.26
N LEU A 646 -17.75 -2.86 -13.25
CA LEU A 646 -18.84 -2.88 -12.29
C LEU A 646 -20.17 -3.17 -12.99
N PRO A 647 -21.14 -3.80 -12.28
CA PRO A 647 -22.49 -3.94 -12.79
C PRO A 647 -23.09 -2.60 -13.25
N SER A 648 -23.88 -2.62 -14.32
CA SER A 648 -24.49 -1.38 -14.87
C SER A 648 -25.40 -0.61 -13.89
N ASN A 649 -25.90 -1.29 -12.85
CA ASN A 649 -26.67 -0.71 -11.76
C ASN A 649 -25.81 -0.27 -10.56
N HIS A 650 -24.49 -0.27 -10.66
CA HIS A 650 -23.62 0.08 -9.54
C HIS A 650 -23.72 1.57 -9.15
N PRO A 651 -23.77 1.93 -7.84
CA PRO A 651 -23.81 3.33 -7.40
C PRO A 651 -22.70 4.24 -7.95
N LEU A 652 -21.46 3.73 -8.05
CA LEU A 652 -20.35 4.47 -8.68
C LEU A 652 -20.59 4.80 -10.17
N VAL A 653 -21.28 3.95 -10.93
CA VAL A 653 -21.66 4.25 -12.32
C VAL A 653 -22.65 5.43 -12.33
N ALA A 654 -23.61 5.45 -11.40
CA ALA A 654 -24.50 6.61 -11.23
C ALA A 654 -23.79 7.90 -10.81
N SER A 655 -22.72 7.79 -10.01
CA SER A 655 -21.88 8.93 -9.65
C SER A 655 -21.15 9.50 -10.87
N SER A 656 -20.63 8.66 -11.78
CA SER A 656 -20.08 9.14 -13.05
C SER A 656 -21.12 9.83 -13.94
N TYR A 657 -22.34 9.26 -14.07
CA TYR A 657 -23.44 9.95 -14.75
C TYR A 657 -23.73 11.33 -14.12
N SER A 658 -23.71 11.42 -12.79
CA SER A 658 -23.93 12.68 -12.07
C SER A 658 -22.83 13.70 -12.35
N ASN A 659 -21.56 13.30 -12.32
CA ASN A 659 -20.44 14.20 -12.60
C ASN A 659 -20.50 14.75 -14.03
N ILE A 660 -20.79 13.89 -15.01
CA ILE A 660 -20.97 14.31 -16.41
C ILE A 660 -22.17 15.26 -16.54
N GLY A 661 -23.28 14.96 -15.86
CA GLY A 661 -24.47 15.82 -15.82
C GLY A 661 -24.16 17.22 -15.29
N LEU A 662 -23.37 17.33 -14.20
CA LEU A 662 -22.95 18.61 -13.63
C LEU A 662 -22.13 19.44 -14.63
N VAL A 663 -21.23 18.81 -15.40
CA VAL A 663 -20.46 19.52 -16.43
C VAL A 663 -21.39 20.03 -17.55
N TYR A 664 -22.39 19.25 -17.97
CA TYR A 664 -23.37 19.70 -18.95
C TYR A 664 -24.21 20.88 -18.47
N ILE A 665 -24.50 20.98 -17.17
CA ILE A 665 -25.12 22.18 -16.58
C ILE A 665 -24.22 23.40 -16.81
N LYS A 666 -22.91 23.29 -16.53
CA LYS A 666 -21.96 24.39 -16.69
C LYS A 666 -21.73 24.79 -18.16
N LEU A 667 -21.92 23.85 -19.09
CA LEU A 667 -21.93 24.10 -20.53
C LEU A 667 -23.25 24.70 -21.05
N GLY A 668 -24.28 24.82 -20.20
CA GLY A 668 -25.61 25.32 -20.58
C GLY A 668 -26.47 24.29 -21.32
N GLU A 669 -26.05 23.02 -21.39
CA GLU A 669 -26.77 21.94 -22.06
C GLU A 669 -27.76 21.24 -21.11
N ASN A 670 -28.71 22.01 -20.56
CA ASN A 670 -29.63 21.57 -19.50
C ASN A 670 -30.42 20.29 -19.85
N SER A 671 -30.82 20.10 -21.11
CA SER A 671 -31.54 18.88 -21.53
C SER A 671 -30.66 17.63 -21.47
N LYS A 672 -29.36 17.75 -21.80
CA LYS A 672 -28.43 16.63 -21.63
C LYS A 672 -28.18 16.38 -20.16
N ALA A 673 -27.90 17.42 -19.38
CA ALA A 673 -27.72 17.31 -17.94
C ALA A 673 -28.89 16.59 -17.25
N LEU A 674 -30.13 16.93 -17.60
CA LEU A 674 -31.33 16.27 -17.06
C LEU A 674 -31.31 14.77 -17.36
N SER A 675 -31.07 14.37 -18.61
CA SER A 675 -30.99 12.96 -19.02
C SER A 675 -29.93 12.18 -18.24
N TYR A 676 -28.73 12.77 -18.06
CA TYR A 676 -27.66 12.17 -17.25
C TYR A 676 -28.06 12.01 -15.78
N HIS A 677 -28.70 13.03 -15.18
CA HIS A 677 -29.14 12.96 -13.79
C HIS A 677 -30.34 12.02 -13.57
N GLU A 678 -31.27 11.94 -14.51
CA GLU A 678 -32.37 10.96 -14.50
C GLU A 678 -31.84 9.53 -14.59
N ARG A 679 -30.83 9.29 -15.44
CA ARG A 679 -30.17 7.98 -15.52
C ARG A 679 -29.44 7.62 -14.23
N ALA A 680 -28.75 8.58 -13.60
CA ALA A 680 -28.11 8.38 -12.31
C ALA A 680 -29.14 8.05 -11.21
N LEU A 681 -30.28 8.74 -11.20
CA LEU A 681 -31.38 8.48 -10.28
C LEU A 681 -31.95 7.06 -10.48
N GLU A 682 -32.25 6.66 -11.71
CA GLU A 682 -32.79 5.34 -12.03
C GLU A 682 -31.87 4.20 -11.54
N ILE A 683 -30.55 4.36 -11.72
CA ILE A 683 -29.56 3.39 -11.24
C ILE A 683 -29.59 3.32 -9.71
N ARG A 684 -29.54 4.47 -9.02
CA ARG A 684 -29.56 4.53 -7.55
C ARG A 684 -30.86 3.99 -6.95
N GLU A 685 -32.01 4.23 -7.58
CA GLU A 685 -33.31 3.70 -7.13
C GLU A 685 -33.36 2.17 -7.19
N LYS A 686 -32.62 1.55 -8.12
CA LYS A 686 -32.51 0.08 -8.23
C LYS A 686 -31.50 -0.51 -7.25
N ALA A 687 -30.44 0.22 -6.91
CA ALA A 687 -29.29 -0.32 -6.17
C ALA A 687 -29.28 -0.01 -4.67
N LEU A 688 -29.98 1.06 -4.25
CA LEU A 688 -29.88 1.61 -2.90
C LEU A 688 -31.24 1.63 -2.20
N PRO A 689 -31.28 1.60 -0.86
CA PRO A 689 -32.52 1.79 -0.10
C PRO A 689 -33.21 3.12 -0.40
N LEU A 690 -34.54 3.16 -0.29
CA LEU A 690 -35.37 4.33 -0.63
C LEU A 690 -34.98 5.65 0.07
N ASN A 691 -34.33 5.58 1.24
CA ASN A 691 -33.89 6.76 1.98
C ASN A 691 -32.36 6.97 1.91
N HIS A 692 -31.66 6.33 0.98
CA HIS A 692 -30.22 6.50 0.85
C HIS A 692 -29.86 7.96 0.47
N ARG A 693 -28.81 8.52 1.09
CA ARG A 693 -28.37 9.90 0.86
C ARG A 693 -28.08 10.24 -0.61
N ASP A 694 -27.59 9.28 -1.38
CA ASP A 694 -27.28 9.48 -2.81
C ASP A 694 -28.53 9.66 -3.67
N LEU A 695 -29.69 9.13 -3.26
CA LEU A 695 -30.97 9.43 -3.90
C LEU A 695 -31.34 10.90 -3.70
N ALA A 696 -31.13 11.43 -2.49
CA ALA A 696 -31.32 12.84 -2.20
C ALA A 696 -30.36 13.73 -3.01
N SER A 697 -29.10 13.32 -3.19
CA SER A 697 -28.16 14.00 -4.08
C SER A 697 -28.66 14.00 -5.54
N SER A 698 -29.15 12.87 -6.06
CA SER A 698 -29.76 12.82 -7.40
C SER A 698 -30.95 13.77 -7.55
N TYR A 699 -31.88 13.76 -6.58
CA TYR A 699 -33.01 14.68 -6.59
C TYR A 699 -32.55 16.14 -6.51
N GLY A 700 -31.52 16.45 -5.71
CA GLY A 700 -30.91 17.77 -5.67
C GLY A 700 -30.37 18.21 -7.02
N ASN A 701 -29.60 17.36 -7.70
CA ASN A 701 -29.04 17.68 -9.02
C ASN A 701 -30.14 17.90 -10.08
N ILE A 702 -31.19 17.10 -10.09
CA ILE A 702 -32.37 17.31 -10.96
C ILE A 702 -33.07 18.63 -10.61
N GLY A 703 -33.20 18.92 -9.31
CA GLY A 703 -33.74 20.18 -8.81
C GLY A 703 -32.96 21.40 -9.30
N ILE A 704 -31.63 21.31 -9.37
CA ILE A 704 -30.76 22.36 -9.92
C ILE A 704 -31.09 22.60 -11.40
N VAL A 705 -31.23 21.54 -12.20
CA VAL A 705 -31.57 21.68 -13.62
C VAL A 705 -32.91 22.39 -13.80
N TYR A 706 -33.94 22.00 -13.04
CA TYR A 706 -35.25 22.67 -13.11
C TYR A 706 -35.21 24.11 -12.61
N ALA A 707 -34.39 24.43 -11.60
CA ALA A 707 -34.22 25.80 -11.15
C ALA A 707 -33.58 26.68 -12.24
N LEU A 708 -32.62 26.14 -12.99
CA LEU A 708 -31.95 26.83 -14.10
C LEU A 708 -32.83 26.96 -15.34
N THR A 709 -33.81 26.07 -15.55
CA THR A 709 -34.82 26.19 -16.61
C THR A 709 -36.05 27.00 -16.16
N GLU A 710 -35.98 27.66 -14.99
CA GLU A 710 -37.05 28.46 -14.38
C GLU A 710 -38.35 27.67 -14.07
N GLU A 711 -38.29 26.35 -14.03
CA GLU A 711 -39.38 25.46 -13.61
C GLU A 711 -39.39 25.31 -12.07
N TYR A 712 -39.49 26.45 -11.37
CA TYR A 712 -39.31 26.54 -9.92
C TYR A 712 -40.20 25.61 -9.10
N SER A 713 -41.45 25.38 -9.51
CA SER A 713 -42.36 24.45 -8.83
C SER A 713 -41.85 23.00 -8.87
N ARG A 714 -41.22 22.58 -9.99
CA ARG A 714 -40.60 21.26 -10.10
C ARG A 714 -39.32 21.21 -9.28
N ALA A 715 -38.48 22.25 -9.36
CA ALA A 715 -37.27 22.35 -8.57
C ALA A 715 -37.56 22.17 -7.07
N LEU A 716 -38.56 22.89 -6.54
CA LEU A 716 -39.01 22.77 -5.14
C LEU A 716 -39.45 21.35 -4.81
N SER A 717 -40.27 20.71 -5.66
CA SER A 717 -40.70 19.32 -5.45
C SER A 717 -39.53 18.34 -5.33
N PHE A 718 -38.50 18.50 -6.16
CA PHE A 718 -37.30 17.67 -6.10
C PHE A 718 -36.43 17.97 -4.87
N TYR A 719 -36.22 19.24 -4.52
CA TYR A 719 -35.52 19.60 -3.29
C TYR A 719 -36.25 19.14 -2.03
N GLU A 720 -37.57 19.20 -2.00
CA GLU A 720 -38.37 18.69 -0.88
C GLU A 720 -38.21 17.17 -0.71
N LYS A 721 -38.17 16.40 -1.81
CA LYS A 721 -37.85 14.96 -1.74
C LYS A 721 -36.45 14.72 -1.17
N ALA A 722 -35.45 15.50 -1.60
CA ALA A 722 -34.10 15.41 -1.06
C ALA A 722 -34.07 15.70 0.45
N VAL A 723 -34.73 16.77 0.89
CA VAL A 723 -34.88 17.13 2.31
C VAL A 723 -35.56 16.01 3.11
N GLN A 724 -36.65 15.44 2.61
CA GLN A 724 -37.36 14.36 3.29
C GLN A 724 -36.48 13.13 3.50
N ILE A 725 -35.64 12.79 2.53
CA ILE A 725 -34.69 11.69 2.65
C ILE A 725 -33.63 12.03 3.70
N TYR A 726 -32.98 13.19 3.59
CA TYR A 726 -31.95 13.60 4.54
C TYR A 726 -32.47 13.68 5.98
N GLN A 727 -33.68 14.18 6.20
CA GLN A 727 -34.30 14.22 7.53
C GLN A 727 -34.55 12.83 8.15
N LYS A 728 -34.71 11.79 7.32
CA LYS A 728 -34.91 10.42 7.79
C LYS A 728 -33.60 9.68 8.10
N THR A 729 -32.51 10.01 7.41
CA THR A 729 -31.25 9.25 7.50
C THR A 729 -30.10 9.96 8.18
N LEU A 730 -30.13 11.28 8.23
CA LEU A 730 -29.06 12.09 8.81
C LEU A 730 -29.55 12.82 10.06
N PRO A 731 -28.63 13.14 11.00
CA PRO A 731 -28.94 14.05 12.09
C PRO A 731 -29.50 15.39 11.60
N SER A 732 -30.38 16.02 12.38
CA SER A 732 -31.05 17.28 12.00
C SER A 732 -30.09 18.46 11.81
N ASN A 733 -28.86 18.35 12.30
CA ASN A 733 -27.77 19.32 12.15
C ASN A 733 -26.77 18.93 11.03
N HIS A 734 -27.12 18.00 10.14
CA HIS A 734 -26.22 17.57 9.09
C HIS A 734 -26.03 18.66 8.01
N PRO A 735 -24.78 18.98 7.57
CA PRO A 735 -24.51 20.02 6.57
C PRO A 735 -25.26 19.85 5.23
N LEU A 736 -25.43 18.62 4.73
CA LEU A 736 -26.26 18.35 3.53
C LEU A 736 -27.72 18.81 3.63
N LEU A 737 -28.30 18.79 4.84
CA LEU A 737 -29.65 19.30 5.06
C LEU A 737 -29.66 20.84 4.92
N ALA A 738 -28.62 21.51 5.43
CA ALA A 738 -28.43 22.94 5.26
C ALA A 738 -28.24 23.32 3.80
N SER A 739 -27.41 22.59 3.04
CA SER A 739 -27.23 22.79 1.60
C SER A 739 -28.56 22.68 0.84
N SER A 740 -29.38 21.68 1.19
CA SER A 740 -30.72 21.52 0.59
C SER A 740 -31.66 22.69 0.94
N TYR A 741 -31.63 23.19 2.18
CA TYR A 741 -32.38 24.39 2.56
C TYR A 741 -31.88 25.63 1.84
N SER A 742 -30.57 25.80 1.65
CA SER A 742 -30.01 26.88 0.84
C SER A 742 -30.53 26.83 -0.59
N ASN A 743 -30.54 25.66 -1.23
CA ASN A 743 -31.08 25.49 -2.59
C ASN A 743 -32.57 25.89 -2.68
N ILE A 744 -33.37 25.52 -1.68
CA ILE A 744 -34.77 25.93 -1.59
C ILE A 744 -34.88 27.45 -1.39
N GLY A 745 -34.04 28.03 -0.52
CA GLY A 745 -33.96 29.47 -0.28
C GLY A 745 -33.62 30.25 -1.55
N TRP A 746 -32.69 29.76 -2.36
CA TRP A 746 -32.33 30.31 -3.67
C TRP A 746 -33.51 30.31 -4.63
N VAL A 747 -34.29 29.23 -4.69
CA VAL A 747 -35.51 29.19 -5.52
C VAL A 747 -36.54 30.21 -5.03
N TYR A 748 -36.78 30.30 -3.73
CA TYR A 748 -37.71 31.28 -3.17
C TYR A 748 -37.29 32.73 -3.43
N ARG A 749 -35.98 33.00 -3.37
CA ARG A 749 -35.40 34.30 -3.76
C ARG A 749 -35.70 34.62 -5.23
N ASN A 750 -35.52 33.66 -6.14
CA ASN A 750 -35.75 33.86 -7.57
C ASN A 750 -37.22 34.09 -7.91
N ILE A 751 -38.16 33.47 -7.19
CA ILE A 751 -39.60 33.75 -7.33
C ILE A 751 -40.07 34.98 -6.54
N LYS A 752 -39.14 35.71 -5.90
CA LYS A 752 -39.38 36.92 -5.10
C LYS A 752 -40.26 36.69 -3.86
N ASP A 753 -40.31 35.48 -3.33
CA ASP A 753 -40.87 35.21 -1.99
C ASP A 753 -39.74 35.33 -0.97
N TYR A 754 -39.30 36.57 -0.75
CA TYR A 754 -38.15 36.86 0.11
C TYR A 754 -38.37 36.43 1.56
N SER A 755 -39.62 36.40 2.03
CA SER A 755 -39.99 35.92 3.36
C SER A 755 -39.63 34.45 3.57
N LYS A 756 -39.98 33.58 2.61
CA LYS A 756 -39.62 32.16 2.65
C LYS A 756 -38.14 31.95 2.36
N ALA A 757 -37.57 32.71 1.43
CA ALA A 757 -36.14 32.64 1.16
C ALA A 757 -35.33 32.87 2.43
N LEU A 758 -35.65 33.93 3.18
CA LEU A 758 -35.00 34.25 4.45
C LEU A 758 -35.14 33.11 5.47
N SER A 759 -36.35 32.58 5.65
CA SER A 759 -36.61 31.45 6.57
C SER A 759 -35.76 30.23 6.25
N TYR A 760 -35.62 29.86 4.97
CA TYR A 760 -34.80 28.72 4.56
C TYR A 760 -33.30 28.99 4.71
N PHE A 761 -32.83 30.18 4.36
CA PHE A 761 -31.42 30.53 4.59
C PHE A 761 -31.08 30.60 6.08
N GLU A 762 -31.97 31.08 6.94
CA GLU A 762 -31.75 31.08 8.40
C GLU A 762 -31.68 29.67 8.98
N ARG A 763 -32.50 28.73 8.47
CA ARG A 763 -32.39 27.30 8.83
C ARG A 763 -31.05 26.71 8.41
N ALA A 764 -30.62 26.98 7.18
CA ALA A 764 -29.33 26.52 6.68
C ALA A 764 -28.17 27.09 7.53
N LEU A 765 -28.19 28.40 7.80
CA LEU A 765 -27.18 29.08 8.60
C LEU A 765 -27.10 28.50 10.02
N ASN A 766 -28.24 28.25 10.66
CA ASN A 766 -28.27 27.67 12.00
C ASN A 766 -27.59 26.29 12.05
N ILE A 767 -27.85 25.44 11.05
CA ILE A 767 -27.20 24.14 10.95
C ILE A 767 -25.69 24.30 10.73
N TYR A 768 -25.26 25.12 9.76
CA TYR A 768 -23.84 25.30 9.49
C TYR A 768 -23.07 25.86 10.69
N GLN A 769 -23.62 26.85 11.40
CA GLN A 769 -22.99 27.44 12.59
C GLN A 769 -22.82 26.46 13.76
N ASN A 770 -23.68 25.44 13.84
CA ASN A 770 -23.63 24.45 14.91
C ASN A 770 -22.71 23.26 14.58
N THR A 771 -22.38 23.04 13.30
CA THR A 771 -21.67 21.85 12.84
C THR A 771 -20.31 22.14 12.22
N LEU A 772 -20.10 23.34 11.68
CA LEU A 772 -18.88 23.74 10.99
C LEU A 772 -18.17 24.86 11.76
N PRO A 773 -16.83 24.98 11.63
CA PRO A 773 -16.10 26.12 12.17
C PRO A 773 -16.64 27.46 11.63
N PRO A 774 -16.59 28.55 12.41
CA PRO A 774 -17.14 29.86 12.00
C PRO A 774 -16.56 30.44 10.70
N THR A 775 -15.39 29.97 10.28
CA THR A 775 -14.66 30.37 9.08
C THR A 775 -14.98 29.51 7.86
N HIS A 776 -15.94 28.59 7.95
CA HIS A 776 -16.27 27.71 6.84
C HIS A 776 -16.94 28.49 5.69
N PRO A 777 -16.56 28.28 4.42
CA PRO A 777 -17.10 29.00 3.26
C PRO A 777 -18.64 28.99 3.17
N ASP A 778 -19.27 27.83 3.39
CA ASP A 778 -20.74 27.71 3.38
C ASP A 778 -21.46 28.65 4.37
N ILE A 779 -20.83 29.00 5.50
CA ILE A 779 -21.41 29.96 6.45
C ILE A 779 -21.41 31.37 5.86
N GLU A 780 -20.34 31.74 5.16
CA GLU A 780 -20.20 33.06 4.54
C GLU A 780 -21.18 33.22 3.38
N GLU A 781 -21.29 32.22 2.50
CA GLU A 781 -22.21 32.22 1.36
C GLU A 781 -23.67 32.39 1.79
N VAL A 782 -24.09 31.65 2.84
CA VAL A 782 -25.46 31.76 3.36
C VAL A 782 -25.69 33.11 4.04
N LYS A 783 -24.70 33.65 4.76
CA LYS A 783 -24.81 35.00 5.36
C LYS A 783 -24.96 36.08 4.30
N GLU A 784 -24.20 36.00 3.21
CA GLU A 784 -24.33 36.91 2.08
C GLU A 784 -25.74 36.84 1.47
N SER A 785 -26.23 35.62 1.23
CA SER A 785 -27.58 35.38 0.72
C SER A 785 -28.67 35.97 1.62
N ILE A 786 -28.53 35.83 2.95
CA ILE A 786 -29.42 36.46 3.93
C ILE A 786 -29.37 37.98 3.85
N GLY A 787 -28.17 38.56 3.72
CA GLY A 787 -27.98 40.01 3.58
C GLY A 787 -28.74 40.55 2.37
N ILE A 788 -28.55 39.93 1.21
CA ILE A 788 -29.23 40.29 -0.05
C ILE A 788 -30.75 40.21 0.11
N VAL A 789 -31.27 39.12 0.69
CA VAL A 789 -32.72 38.94 0.87
C VAL A 789 -33.29 39.98 1.84
N LYS A 790 -32.58 40.32 2.93
CA LYS A 790 -33.02 41.37 3.87
C LYS A 790 -33.07 42.74 3.23
N GLU A 791 -32.11 43.08 2.37
CA GLU A 791 -32.15 44.33 1.61
C GLU A 791 -33.35 44.40 0.68
N GLU A 792 -33.70 43.30 0.00
CA GLU A 792 -34.89 43.25 -0.87
C GLU A 792 -36.19 43.38 -0.07
N ILE A 793 -36.30 42.73 1.09
CA ILE A 793 -37.48 42.87 1.99
C ILE A 793 -37.65 44.33 2.44
N LEU A 794 -36.56 45.08 2.66
CA LEU A 794 -36.63 46.49 3.05
C LEU A 794 -37.03 47.43 1.90
N LYS A 795 -36.92 46.98 0.65
CA LYS A 795 -37.33 47.75 -0.54
C LYS A 795 -38.82 47.57 -0.88
N GLU A 796 -39.43 46.48 -0.41
CA GLU A 796 -40.88 46.20 -0.50
C GLU A 796 -41.67 46.94 0.59
#